data_AF-A0A1D8MIJ3-F1
#
_entry.id   AF-A0A1D8MIJ3-F1
#
_cell.length_a   1.000
_cell.length_b   1.000
_cell.length_c   1.000
_cell.angle_alpha   90.00
_cell.angle_beta   90.00
_cell.angle_gamma   90.00
#
_symmetry.space_group_name_H-M   'P 1'
#
loop_
_entity.id
_entity.type
_entity.pdbx_description
1 polymer ?
#
loop_
_entity_poly.entity_id
_entity_poly.type
_entity_poly.pdbx_seq_one_letter_code
_entity_poly.pdbx_strand_id
1 'polypeptide(L)'
;MTSNRKNENEIINALSIPAVSNHSAQMNLSTDARIEDSLCIAEGNNIDPFVSASTVQTGINIAGRILGVLGVPFAGQIASFYSFLVGELWPRGRDPWEIFLEHVEQLIRQQVTENTRDTALARLQGLGNSFRAYQQSLEDWLENRDDARTRSVLYTQYIALELDFLNAMPLFAIRNQEVPLLMVYAQAANLHLLLLRDASLFGSEFGLTSQEIQRYYERQVEKTREYSDYCARWYNTGLNNLRGTNAESWLRYNQFRRDLTLGVLDLVALFPSYDTRVYPMNTSAQLTREIYTDPIGRTNAPSGFASTNWFNNNAPSFSAIEAAVIRPPHLLDFPEQLTIFSVLSRWSNTQYMNYWVGHRLESRTIRGSLSTSTHGNTNTSINPVTLQFTSRDVYRTESFAGINILLTTPVNGVPWARFNWRNPLNSLRGSLLYTIGYTGVGTQLFDSETELPPETTERPNYESYSHRLSNIRLISGNTLRAPVYSWTHRSADRTNTISSDSITQIPLVKSFNLNSGTSVVSGPGFTGGDIIRTNVNGSVLSMGLNFNNTSLQRYRVRVRYAASQTMVLRVTVGGSTTFDQGFPSTMSANESLTSQSFRFAEFPVGISASGSQTAGISISNNAGRQTFHFDKIEFIPITATFEAEYDLERAQEAVNALFTNTNPRRLKTGVTDYHIDEVSNLVACLSDEFCLDEKRELLEKVKYAKRLSDERNLLQDPNFTSINKQPDFISTNEQSNFTSIHEQSEHGWWGSENITIQEGNDVFKENYVTLPGTFNECYPTYLYQKIGESELKAYTRYQLSGYIEDSQDLEIYLIRYNAKHETLDVPGTESVWSLSVESPIGRCGEPNRCAPHFEWNPDLDCSCRDGEKCAHHSHHFSLDIDVGCIDLHENLGVWVVFKIKTQEGHARLGNLEFIEEKPLLGEALSRVKRAEKKWRDKREKLQLETKRVYTEAKEAVDALFVDSQYDRLQADTNIGMIHAADKLVHRIREAYLSELSVIPGVNAEIFEELEGRIITAISLYDARNVVKNGDFNNGLAFWNVKGHVDVQQSHHRSVLVIPEWEAEVSQEVRVCPGRGYILRVTAYKEGYGEGCVTIHEIENNTDELKFKNCEEEEVYPTDTGTCNDYTAHQGTAACNSRNAGYEDAYEVDTTASVNYKPTYEEETYTDVRRDNHCEYDRGYVNYPPLPAGYVTKELEYFPETDKVWIEIGETEGKFIVDSVELLLMEE
;
A
#
# COMPACT_ATOMS: atom_id res chain seq x y z
N MET A 1 7.16 -73.89 -38.68
CA MET A 1 8.11 -74.93 -39.13
C MET A 1 9.09 -74.29 -40.09
N THR A 2 10.36 -74.30 -39.69
CA THR A 2 11.59 -74.34 -40.52
C THR A 2 11.57 -73.77 -41.95
N SER A 3 12.25 -72.63 -42.09
CA SER A 3 13.56 -72.51 -42.73
C SER A 3 13.72 -72.67 -44.26
N ASN A 4 14.55 -71.74 -44.75
CA ASN A 4 15.63 -71.90 -45.73
C ASN A 4 15.38 -71.58 -47.22
N ARG A 5 16.03 -70.47 -47.59
CA ARG A 5 17.18 -70.36 -48.52
C ARG A 5 16.92 -70.25 -50.03
N LYS A 6 17.45 -69.12 -50.51
CA LYS A 6 18.52 -68.94 -51.50
C LYS A 6 18.17 -68.93 -52.98
N ASN A 7 18.56 -67.78 -53.55
CA ASN A 7 19.60 -67.61 -54.56
C ASN A 7 19.14 -67.05 -55.92
N GLU A 8 19.75 -65.89 -56.19
CA GLU A 8 20.52 -65.57 -57.39
C GLU A 8 19.78 -65.10 -58.66
N ASN A 9 19.90 -63.78 -58.84
CA ASN A 9 20.67 -63.13 -59.92
C ASN A 9 20.20 -63.23 -61.38
N GLU A 10 19.82 -62.05 -61.85
CA GLU A 10 20.44 -61.30 -62.95
C GLU A 10 19.73 -61.15 -64.31
N ILE A 11 19.29 -59.90 -64.54
CA ILE A 11 19.52 -58.97 -65.67
C ILE A 11 19.20 -59.43 -67.11
N ILE A 12 18.29 -58.73 -67.81
CA ILE A 12 18.53 -57.76 -68.92
C ILE A 12 17.20 -57.43 -69.66
N ASN A 13 16.90 -56.12 -69.67
CA ASN A 13 16.13 -55.29 -70.60
C ASN A 13 15.47 -55.94 -71.84
N ALA A 14 14.22 -55.53 -72.13
CA ALA A 14 13.95 -54.54 -73.18
C ALA A 14 12.44 -54.20 -73.32
N LEU A 15 12.22 -52.89 -73.52
CA LEU A 15 10.99 -52.17 -73.84
C LEU A 15 10.09 -52.80 -74.93
N SER A 16 8.77 -52.67 -74.76
CA SER A 16 7.87 -52.18 -75.83
C SER A 16 6.43 -52.01 -75.32
N ILE A 17 5.91 -50.77 -75.45
CA ILE A 17 4.47 -50.44 -75.37
C ILE A 17 3.91 -50.55 -76.80
N PRO A 18 2.67 -51.01 -77.00
CA PRO A 18 1.68 -50.07 -77.55
C PRO A 18 0.22 -50.25 -77.09
N ALA A 19 -0.42 -49.09 -76.90
CA ALA A 19 -1.72 -48.64 -77.43
C ALA A 19 -3.05 -49.39 -77.14
N VAL A 20 -3.88 -48.72 -76.33
CA VAL A 20 -5.26 -48.22 -76.57
C VAL A 20 -6.25 -49.09 -77.38
N SER A 21 -7.39 -49.44 -76.75
CA SER A 21 -8.71 -49.35 -77.40
C SER A 21 -9.86 -49.21 -76.40
N ASN A 22 -10.73 -48.24 -76.67
CA ASN A 22 -12.01 -47.95 -76.03
C ASN A 22 -13.08 -48.97 -76.47
N HIS A 23 -14.00 -49.33 -75.57
CA HIS A 23 -15.39 -49.58 -75.96
C HIS A 23 -16.38 -49.26 -74.82
N SER A 24 -17.39 -48.49 -75.21
CA SER A 24 -18.55 -48.00 -74.46
C SER A 24 -19.60 -49.09 -74.18
N ALA A 25 -20.22 -49.06 -73.00
CA ALA A 25 -21.58 -49.59 -72.77
C ALA A 25 -22.30 -48.82 -71.64
N GLN A 26 -23.60 -48.66 -71.82
CA GLN A 26 -24.52 -47.73 -71.13
C GLN A 26 -24.94 -48.13 -69.70
N MET A 27 -25.12 -47.10 -68.88
CA MET A 27 -26.03 -46.87 -67.73
C MET A 27 -26.89 -48.02 -67.16
N ASN A 28 -26.82 -48.18 -65.82
CA ASN A 28 -28.00 -48.06 -64.94
C ASN A 28 -27.62 -47.78 -63.46
N LEU A 29 -28.50 -47.06 -62.77
CA LEU A 29 -28.34 -46.39 -61.45
C LEU A 29 -28.33 -47.31 -60.21
N SER A 30 -27.48 -46.93 -59.23
CA SER A 30 -27.65 -46.94 -57.74
C SER A 30 -27.81 -48.30 -57.02
N THR A 31 -27.23 -48.60 -55.83
CA THR A 31 -26.86 -47.85 -54.61
C THR A 31 -25.75 -48.59 -53.84
N ASP A 32 -24.97 -47.85 -53.05
CA ASP A 32 -24.26 -48.20 -51.81
C ASP A 32 -23.01 -49.13 -51.76
N ALA A 33 -22.00 -48.52 -51.11
CA ALA A 33 -21.02 -49.07 -50.18
C ALA A 33 -19.84 -49.94 -50.68
N ARG A 34 -18.65 -49.35 -50.45
CA ARG A 34 -17.30 -49.94 -50.22
C ARG A 34 -16.52 -50.42 -51.44
N ILE A 35 -15.38 -49.77 -51.67
CA ILE A 35 -14.03 -50.33 -51.65
C ILE A 35 -13.05 -49.15 -51.46
N GLU A 36 -12.34 -49.15 -50.33
CA GLU A 36 -11.05 -48.49 -50.14
C GLU A 36 -9.95 -49.30 -50.84
N ASP A 37 -8.82 -48.64 -51.05
CA ASP A 37 -7.51 -49.15 -51.48
C ASP A 37 -7.34 -49.50 -52.95
N SER A 38 -6.81 -48.52 -53.70
CA SER A 38 -5.43 -48.57 -54.22
C SER A 38 -5.25 -47.54 -55.33
N LEU A 39 -4.36 -46.57 -55.12
CA LEU A 39 -3.40 -46.03 -56.11
C LEU A 39 -2.65 -44.83 -55.52
N CYS A 40 -1.59 -45.13 -54.77
CA CYS A 40 -0.43 -44.24 -54.70
C CYS A 40 0.52 -44.63 -55.84
N ILE A 41 1.01 -43.64 -56.62
CA ILE A 41 2.44 -43.31 -56.74
C ILE A 41 2.63 -42.15 -57.75
N ALA A 42 3.28 -41.11 -57.24
CA ALA A 42 4.17 -40.11 -57.85
C ALA A 42 3.74 -39.34 -59.13
N GLU A 43 3.61 -38.02 -59.01
CA GLU A 43 4.64 -37.05 -59.46
C GLU A 43 4.13 -35.58 -59.33
N GLY A 44 4.97 -34.72 -58.74
CA GLY A 44 5.05 -33.30 -59.09
C GLY A 44 4.17 -32.29 -58.33
N ASN A 45 4.75 -31.67 -57.29
CA ASN A 45 4.52 -30.29 -56.83
C ASN A 45 3.12 -29.66 -57.06
N ASN A 46 2.07 -30.31 -56.54
CA ASN A 46 0.81 -29.64 -56.28
C ASN A 46 0.72 -29.42 -54.77
N ILE A 47 0.76 -28.16 -54.35
CA ILE A 47 0.33 -27.79 -53.00
C ILE A 47 -1.19 -27.95 -53.01
N ASP A 48 -1.67 -29.14 -52.68
CA ASP A 48 -3.01 -29.31 -52.12
C ASP A 48 -3.12 -28.39 -50.89
N PRO A 49 -4.29 -27.82 -50.58
CA PRO A 49 -4.45 -27.07 -49.33
C PRO A 49 -4.01 -27.99 -48.17
N PHE A 50 -2.95 -27.61 -47.46
CA PHE A 50 -2.37 -28.37 -46.33
C PHE A 50 -3.36 -28.57 -45.15
N VAL A 51 -4.61 -28.09 -45.27
CA VAL A 51 -5.61 -28.10 -44.21
C VAL A 51 -6.73 -29.07 -44.56
N SER A 52 -6.74 -30.21 -43.88
CA SER A 52 -7.98 -30.95 -43.66
C SER A 52 -8.73 -30.28 -42.52
N ALA A 53 -10.04 -30.07 -42.65
CA ALA A 53 -10.91 -29.60 -41.57
C ALA A 53 -10.71 -30.43 -40.28
N SER A 54 -10.32 -31.71 -40.41
CA SER A 54 -10.06 -32.62 -39.30
C SER A 54 -8.92 -32.19 -38.37
N THR A 55 -7.98 -31.37 -38.83
CA THR A 55 -6.72 -31.11 -38.11
C THR A 55 -6.85 -30.09 -36.98
N VAL A 56 -7.64 -29.04 -37.19
CA VAL A 56 -7.91 -28.00 -36.17
C VAL A 56 -9.21 -28.26 -35.40
N GLN A 57 -10.05 -29.17 -35.90
CA GLN A 57 -11.33 -29.55 -35.30
C GLN A 57 -11.18 -29.98 -33.84
N THR A 58 -10.22 -30.86 -33.53
CA THR A 58 -10.00 -31.37 -32.17
C THR A 58 -9.66 -30.24 -31.19
N GLY A 59 -8.82 -29.27 -31.60
CA GLY A 59 -8.50 -28.09 -30.78
C GLY A 59 -9.74 -27.23 -30.49
N ILE A 60 -10.54 -26.94 -31.52
CA ILE A 60 -11.79 -26.17 -31.40
C ILE A 60 -12.80 -26.88 -30.49
N ASN A 61 -13.00 -28.19 -30.69
CA ASN A 61 -13.92 -29.03 -29.92
C ASN A 61 -13.56 -29.00 -28.43
N ILE A 62 -12.27 -29.22 -28.13
CA ILE A 62 -11.76 -29.26 -26.75
C ILE A 62 -11.89 -27.88 -26.09
N ALA A 63 -11.46 -26.81 -26.75
CA ALA A 63 -11.59 -25.44 -26.21
C ALA A 63 -13.06 -25.05 -25.96
N GLY A 64 -13.95 -25.36 -26.92
CA GLY A 64 -15.39 -25.12 -26.79
C GLY A 64 -16.02 -25.91 -25.64
N ARG A 65 -15.63 -27.18 -25.46
CA ARG A 65 -16.12 -28.00 -24.34
C ARG A 65 -15.62 -27.47 -22.99
N ILE A 66 -14.34 -27.11 -22.89
CA ILE A 66 -13.74 -26.53 -21.69
C ILE A 66 -14.48 -25.25 -21.28
N LEU A 67 -14.70 -24.34 -22.23
CA LEU A 67 -15.45 -23.09 -22.01
C LEU A 67 -16.85 -23.33 -21.41
N GLY A 68 -17.46 -24.49 -21.68
CA GLY A 68 -18.75 -24.88 -21.13
C GLY A 68 -18.72 -25.48 -19.72
N VAL A 69 -17.54 -25.80 -19.16
CA VAL A 69 -17.37 -26.47 -17.85
C VAL A 69 -16.31 -25.81 -16.95
N LEU A 70 -15.95 -24.54 -17.21
CA LEU A 70 -14.97 -23.81 -16.40
C LEU A 70 -15.47 -23.53 -14.98
N GLY A 71 -14.54 -23.49 -14.03
CA GLY A 71 -14.82 -23.34 -12.60
C GLY A 71 -14.99 -24.69 -11.90
N VAL A 72 -15.98 -24.78 -11.01
CA VAL A 72 -16.33 -26.00 -10.26
C VAL A 72 -17.56 -26.68 -10.90
N PRO A 73 -17.38 -27.67 -11.81
CA PRO A 73 -18.47 -28.44 -12.38
C PRO A 73 -19.02 -29.47 -11.39
N PHE A 74 -20.29 -29.87 -11.55
CA PHE A 74 -20.86 -30.96 -10.76
C PHE A 74 -20.40 -32.34 -11.26
N ALA A 75 -20.47 -33.36 -10.41
CA ALA A 75 -19.96 -34.72 -10.65
C ALA A 75 -20.29 -35.31 -12.05
N GLY A 76 -21.57 -35.27 -12.45
CA GLY A 76 -22.01 -35.80 -13.74
C GLY A 76 -21.44 -35.05 -14.96
N GLN A 77 -21.14 -33.75 -14.83
CA GLN A 77 -20.46 -33.00 -15.88
C GLN A 77 -19.03 -33.49 -16.06
N ILE A 78 -18.31 -33.78 -14.98
CA ILE A 78 -16.90 -34.20 -15.01
C ILE A 78 -16.73 -35.55 -15.71
N ALA A 79 -17.56 -36.54 -15.36
CA ALA A 79 -17.55 -37.84 -16.04
C ALA A 79 -17.77 -37.69 -17.56
N SER A 80 -18.81 -36.94 -17.94
CA SER A 80 -19.09 -36.66 -19.36
C SER A 80 -17.97 -35.90 -20.07
N PHE A 81 -17.27 -35.04 -19.33
CA PHE A 81 -16.19 -34.20 -19.85
C PHE A 81 -14.93 -35.01 -20.14
N TYR A 82 -14.51 -35.89 -19.22
CA TYR A 82 -13.36 -36.75 -19.46
C TYR A 82 -13.64 -37.81 -20.52
N SER A 83 -14.85 -38.37 -20.56
CA SER A 83 -15.27 -39.26 -21.64
C SER A 83 -15.16 -38.58 -23.01
N PHE A 84 -15.57 -37.31 -23.09
CA PHE A 84 -15.39 -36.51 -24.29
C PHE A 84 -13.91 -36.28 -24.64
N LEU A 85 -13.07 -35.84 -23.68
CA LEU A 85 -11.65 -35.59 -23.93
C LEU A 85 -10.91 -36.84 -24.42
N VAL A 86 -11.19 -37.98 -23.80
CA VAL A 86 -10.62 -39.26 -24.21
C VAL A 86 -11.11 -39.67 -25.61
N GLY A 87 -12.40 -39.47 -25.90
CA GLY A 87 -12.99 -39.75 -27.21
C GLY A 87 -12.41 -38.90 -28.33
N GLU A 88 -12.11 -37.62 -28.05
CA GLU A 88 -11.52 -36.67 -29.02
C GLU A 88 -10.01 -36.91 -29.23
N LEU A 89 -9.25 -37.19 -28.18
CA LEU A 89 -7.78 -37.33 -28.26
C LEU A 89 -7.31 -38.75 -28.56
N TRP A 90 -8.12 -39.78 -28.26
CA TRP A 90 -7.81 -41.17 -28.60
C TRP A 90 -9.03 -41.91 -29.18
N PRO A 91 -9.52 -41.49 -30.36
CA PRO A 91 -10.62 -42.13 -31.08
C PRO A 91 -10.22 -43.51 -31.64
N ARG A 92 -11.18 -44.26 -32.18
CA ARG A 92 -10.94 -45.54 -32.87
C ARG A 92 -10.39 -45.38 -34.30
N GLY A 93 -10.27 -44.15 -34.80
CA GLY A 93 -9.81 -43.82 -36.16
C GLY A 93 -8.33 -43.48 -36.22
N ARG A 94 -7.96 -42.54 -37.10
CA ARG A 94 -6.60 -41.99 -37.19
C ARG A 94 -6.21 -41.30 -35.88
N ASP A 95 -4.97 -41.49 -35.45
CA ASP A 95 -4.44 -40.93 -34.21
C ASP A 95 -4.34 -39.39 -34.28
N PRO A 96 -5.10 -38.62 -33.47
CA PRO A 96 -5.02 -37.16 -33.42
C PRO A 96 -3.62 -36.65 -33.07
N TRP A 97 -2.86 -37.38 -32.25
CA TRP A 97 -1.52 -36.98 -31.86
C TRP A 97 -0.55 -36.98 -33.06
N GLU A 98 -0.67 -37.97 -33.94
CA GLU A 98 0.09 -38.02 -35.18
C GLU A 98 -0.37 -36.92 -36.16
N ILE A 99 -1.68 -36.66 -36.25
CA ILE A 99 -2.24 -35.57 -37.06
C ILE A 99 -1.66 -34.21 -36.62
N PHE A 100 -1.58 -33.94 -35.31
CA PHE A 100 -1.00 -32.70 -34.80
C PHE A 100 0.47 -32.54 -35.19
N LEU A 101 1.27 -33.61 -35.07
CA LEU A 101 2.68 -33.61 -35.44
C LEU A 101 2.85 -33.34 -36.94
N GLU A 102 2.21 -34.15 -37.78
CA GLU A 102 2.32 -34.03 -39.23
C GLU A 102 1.90 -32.64 -39.72
N HIS A 103 0.85 -32.07 -39.12
CA HIS A 103 0.36 -30.76 -39.50
C HIS A 103 1.41 -29.66 -39.27
N VAL A 104 1.97 -29.61 -38.07
CA VAL A 104 2.97 -28.58 -37.76
C VAL A 104 4.24 -28.80 -38.59
N GLU A 105 4.69 -30.04 -38.76
CA GLU A 105 5.83 -30.37 -39.63
C GLU A 105 5.63 -29.93 -41.08
N GLN A 106 4.42 -30.09 -41.63
CA GLN A 106 4.06 -29.65 -42.97
C GLN A 106 4.06 -28.12 -43.08
N LEU A 107 3.50 -27.43 -42.09
CA LEU A 107 3.47 -25.96 -42.04
C LEU A 107 4.87 -25.35 -41.98
N ILE A 108 5.76 -25.94 -41.18
CA ILE A 108 7.12 -25.43 -40.96
C ILE A 108 8.18 -26.05 -41.89
N ARG A 109 7.83 -27.09 -42.65
CA ARG A 109 8.74 -27.87 -43.50
C ARG A 109 9.96 -28.43 -42.76
N GLN A 110 9.73 -28.88 -41.55
CA GLN A 110 10.75 -29.51 -40.70
C GLN A 110 10.11 -30.71 -40.03
N GLN A 111 10.72 -31.88 -40.19
CA GLN A 111 10.28 -33.11 -39.54
C GLN A 111 10.95 -33.27 -38.18
N VAL A 112 10.23 -33.88 -37.23
CA VAL A 112 10.84 -34.43 -36.03
C VAL A 112 11.70 -35.64 -36.39
N THR A 113 12.68 -35.97 -35.54
CA THR A 113 13.45 -37.20 -35.72
C THR A 113 12.56 -38.42 -35.51
N GLU A 114 12.81 -39.52 -36.23
CA GLU A 114 12.04 -40.78 -36.09
C GLU A 114 11.99 -41.25 -34.64
N ASN A 115 13.13 -41.24 -33.93
CA ASN A 115 13.20 -41.57 -32.52
C ASN A 115 12.33 -40.64 -31.63
N THR A 116 12.30 -39.33 -31.91
CA THR A 116 11.42 -38.38 -31.21
C THR A 116 9.95 -38.69 -31.46
N ARG A 117 9.57 -38.94 -32.72
CA ARG A 117 8.20 -39.30 -33.10
C ARG A 117 7.74 -40.56 -32.38
N ASP A 118 8.50 -41.64 -32.51
CA ASP A 118 8.13 -42.94 -31.94
C ASP A 118 8.06 -42.87 -30.42
N THR A 119 9.01 -42.16 -29.79
CA THR A 119 8.99 -41.94 -28.34
C THR A 119 7.76 -41.13 -27.91
N ALA A 120 7.44 -40.04 -28.61
CA ALA A 120 6.29 -39.20 -28.26
C ALA A 120 4.96 -39.96 -28.41
N LEU A 121 4.75 -40.64 -29.55
CA LEU A 121 3.53 -41.40 -29.82
C LEU A 121 3.35 -42.57 -28.84
N ALA A 122 4.41 -43.35 -28.57
CA ALA A 122 4.34 -44.44 -27.60
C ALA A 122 4.00 -43.93 -26.19
N ARG A 123 4.52 -42.76 -25.79
CA ARG A 123 4.21 -42.15 -24.50
C ARG A 123 2.78 -41.62 -24.44
N LEU A 124 2.27 -41.01 -25.50
CA LEU A 124 0.88 -40.54 -25.58
C LEU A 124 -0.11 -41.70 -25.57
N GLN A 125 0.24 -42.83 -26.20
CA GLN A 125 -0.56 -44.06 -26.10
C GLN A 125 -0.61 -44.58 -24.66
N GLY A 126 0.54 -44.59 -23.97
CA GLY A 126 0.61 -44.96 -22.55
C GLY A 126 -0.24 -44.05 -21.67
N LEU A 127 -0.09 -42.73 -21.81
CA LEU A 127 -0.91 -41.73 -21.11
C LEU A 127 -2.40 -41.93 -21.38
N GLY A 128 -2.80 -42.17 -22.63
CA GLY A 128 -4.21 -42.42 -22.96
C GLY A 128 -4.78 -43.66 -22.28
N ASN A 129 -3.98 -44.71 -22.10
CA ASN A 129 -4.40 -45.89 -21.35
C ASN A 129 -4.51 -45.62 -19.85
N SER A 130 -3.52 -44.95 -19.25
CA SER A 130 -3.55 -44.55 -17.84
C SER A 130 -4.72 -43.58 -17.56
N PHE A 131 -4.99 -42.63 -18.45
CA PHE A 131 -6.07 -41.66 -18.32
C PHE A 131 -7.45 -42.32 -18.40
N ARG A 132 -7.65 -43.30 -19.30
CA ARG A 132 -8.87 -44.10 -19.35
C ARG A 132 -9.11 -44.89 -18.05
N ALA A 133 -8.06 -45.47 -17.49
CA ALA A 133 -8.15 -46.19 -16.22
C ALA A 133 -8.54 -45.27 -15.06
N TYR A 134 -7.96 -44.05 -15.02
CA TYR A 134 -8.36 -43.00 -14.08
C TYR A 134 -9.82 -42.57 -14.29
N GLN A 135 -10.22 -42.26 -15.53
CA GLN A 135 -11.59 -41.87 -15.88
C GLN A 135 -12.60 -42.92 -15.41
N GLN A 136 -12.38 -44.20 -15.71
CA GLN A 136 -13.25 -45.30 -15.28
C GLN A 136 -13.32 -45.40 -13.76
N SER A 137 -12.18 -45.29 -13.07
CA SER A 137 -12.14 -45.33 -11.61
C SER A 137 -12.86 -44.14 -10.97
N LEU A 138 -12.80 -42.97 -11.62
CA LEU A 138 -13.53 -41.78 -11.20
C LEU A 138 -15.03 -41.96 -11.40
N GLU A 139 -15.46 -42.50 -12.54
CA GLU A 139 -16.86 -42.83 -12.83
C GLU A 139 -17.42 -43.83 -11.81
N ASP A 140 -16.71 -44.95 -11.55
CA ASP A 140 -17.10 -45.96 -10.56
C ASP A 140 -17.24 -45.38 -9.14
N TRP A 141 -16.32 -44.48 -8.76
CA TRP A 141 -16.39 -43.79 -7.47
C TRP A 141 -17.52 -42.76 -7.41
N LEU A 142 -17.80 -42.04 -8.51
CA LEU A 142 -18.90 -41.10 -8.58
C LEU A 142 -20.28 -41.77 -8.48
N GLU A 143 -20.41 -43.03 -8.93
CA GLU A 143 -21.62 -43.84 -8.75
C GLU A 143 -21.87 -44.22 -7.28
N ASN A 144 -20.81 -44.47 -6.50
CA ASN A 144 -20.89 -44.79 -5.08
C ASN A 144 -19.68 -44.25 -4.29
N ARG A 145 -19.83 -43.02 -3.76
CA ARG A 145 -18.74 -42.29 -3.08
C ARG A 145 -18.27 -42.92 -1.76
N ASP A 146 -19.11 -43.75 -1.14
CA ASP A 146 -18.83 -44.38 0.15
C ASP A 146 -18.07 -45.72 0.02
N ASP A 147 -17.89 -46.25 -1.19
CA ASP A 147 -17.17 -47.52 -1.38
C ASP A 147 -15.66 -47.33 -1.18
N ALA A 148 -15.14 -47.88 -0.08
CA ALA A 148 -13.73 -47.86 0.27
C ALA A 148 -12.83 -48.48 -0.82
N ARG A 149 -13.34 -49.44 -1.61
CA ARG A 149 -12.57 -50.08 -2.68
C ARG A 149 -12.38 -49.16 -3.87
N THR A 150 -13.47 -48.61 -4.44
CA THR A 150 -13.38 -47.65 -5.56
C THR A 150 -12.54 -46.45 -5.18
N ARG A 151 -12.70 -45.95 -3.95
CA ARG A 151 -11.87 -44.88 -3.37
C ARG A 151 -10.38 -45.21 -3.38
N SER A 152 -9.97 -46.37 -2.87
CA SER A 152 -8.56 -46.77 -2.83
C SER A 152 -7.95 -46.96 -4.23
N VAL A 153 -8.74 -47.46 -5.19
CA VAL A 153 -8.31 -47.62 -6.58
C VAL A 153 -8.12 -46.24 -7.22
N LEU A 154 -9.10 -45.34 -7.08
CA LEU A 154 -9.03 -43.96 -7.59
C LEU A 154 -7.80 -43.22 -7.06
N TYR A 155 -7.54 -43.29 -5.75
CA TYR A 155 -6.35 -42.73 -5.11
C TYR A 155 -5.05 -43.20 -5.79
N THR A 156 -4.94 -44.51 -6.02
CA THR A 156 -3.74 -45.11 -6.62
C THR A 156 -3.59 -44.71 -8.09
N GLN A 157 -4.69 -44.70 -8.84
CA GLN A 157 -4.68 -44.30 -10.26
C GLN A 157 -4.35 -42.82 -10.44
N TYR A 158 -4.86 -41.96 -9.55
CA TYR A 158 -4.55 -40.53 -9.56
C TYR A 158 -3.04 -40.29 -9.41
N ILE A 159 -2.42 -40.88 -8.38
CA ILE A 159 -0.97 -40.70 -8.12
C ILE A 159 -0.13 -41.23 -9.28
N ALA A 160 -0.49 -42.40 -9.82
CA ALA A 160 0.24 -42.99 -10.93
C ALA A 160 0.17 -42.12 -12.19
N LEU A 161 -1.03 -41.64 -12.54
CA LEU A 161 -1.25 -40.81 -13.71
C LEU A 161 -0.54 -39.45 -13.61
N GLU A 162 -0.56 -38.82 -12.43
CA GLU A 162 0.14 -37.55 -12.20
C GLU A 162 1.65 -37.68 -12.41
N LEU A 163 2.26 -38.75 -11.86
CA LEU A 163 3.67 -39.06 -12.09
C LEU A 163 3.98 -39.38 -13.56
N ASP A 164 3.08 -40.07 -14.26
CA ASP A 164 3.23 -40.36 -15.69
C ASP A 164 3.28 -39.06 -16.51
N PHE A 165 2.42 -38.08 -16.22
CA PHE A 165 2.47 -36.77 -16.88
C PHE A 165 3.79 -36.04 -16.62
N LEU A 166 4.26 -35.99 -15.37
CA LEU A 166 5.54 -35.35 -15.05
C LEU A 166 6.72 -35.95 -15.83
N ASN A 167 6.73 -37.27 -16.01
CA ASN A 167 7.76 -37.97 -16.76
C ASN A 167 7.61 -37.80 -18.29
N ALA A 168 6.39 -37.62 -18.79
CA ALA A 168 6.11 -37.51 -20.21
C ALA A 168 6.34 -36.11 -20.78
N MET A 169 5.99 -35.05 -20.04
CA MET A 169 6.03 -33.66 -20.55
C MET A 169 7.39 -33.23 -21.15
N PRO A 170 8.56 -33.58 -20.58
CA PRO A 170 9.85 -33.26 -21.19
C PRO A 170 10.08 -33.92 -22.56
N LEU A 171 9.44 -35.06 -22.83
CA LEU A 171 9.56 -35.77 -24.11
C LEU A 171 8.76 -35.08 -25.22
N PHE A 172 7.81 -34.21 -24.87
CA PHE A 172 7.09 -33.35 -25.80
C PHE A 172 7.76 -31.97 -25.96
N ALA A 173 8.89 -31.75 -25.31
CA ALA A 173 9.64 -30.51 -25.31
C ALA A 173 11.12 -30.73 -25.70
N ILE A 174 11.38 -31.69 -26.57
CA ILE A 174 12.74 -32.05 -26.99
C ILE A 174 13.41 -30.87 -27.69
N ARG A 175 14.64 -30.58 -27.27
CA ARG A 175 15.42 -29.45 -27.77
C ARG A 175 15.56 -29.45 -29.30
N ASN A 176 15.36 -28.29 -29.91
CA ASN A 176 15.34 -28.04 -31.37
C ASN A 176 14.16 -28.69 -32.12
N GLN A 177 13.18 -29.24 -31.40
CA GLN A 177 11.96 -29.84 -31.95
C GLN A 177 10.70 -29.31 -31.22
N GLU A 178 10.83 -28.23 -30.46
CA GLU A 178 9.77 -27.65 -29.64
C GLU A 178 8.59 -27.13 -30.48
N VAL A 179 8.86 -26.50 -31.62
CA VAL A 179 7.83 -25.98 -32.53
C VAL A 179 6.99 -27.10 -33.14
N PRO A 180 7.56 -28.14 -33.81
CA PRO A 180 6.77 -29.25 -34.34
C PRO A 180 5.95 -30.01 -33.27
N LEU A 181 6.45 -30.09 -32.04
CA LEU A 181 5.77 -30.78 -30.93
C LEU A 181 4.72 -29.91 -30.22
N LEU A 182 4.56 -28.63 -30.59
CA LEU A 182 3.87 -27.66 -29.74
C LEU A 182 2.38 -27.95 -29.52
N MET A 183 1.67 -28.40 -30.55
CA MET A 183 0.26 -28.81 -30.41
C MET A 183 0.11 -30.01 -29.47
N VAL A 184 1.01 -30.99 -29.57
CA VAL A 184 1.06 -32.16 -28.67
C VAL A 184 1.31 -31.71 -27.23
N TYR A 185 2.32 -30.85 -27.03
CA TYR A 185 2.66 -30.31 -25.72
C TYR A 185 1.47 -29.58 -25.08
N ALA A 186 0.79 -28.71 -25.83
CA ALA A 186 -0.34 -27.93 -25.32
C ALA A 186 -1.53 -28.80 -24.88
N GLN A 187 -1.86 -29.82 -25.67
CA GLN A 187 -2.94 -30.77 -25.34
C GLN A 187 -2.57 -31.66 -24.14
N ALA A 188 -1.32 -32.12 -24.04
CA ALA A 188 -0.85 -32.88 -22.88
C ALA A 188 -0.80 -32.02 -21.60
N ALA A 189 -0.33 -30.77 -21.70
CA ALA A 189 -0.35 -29.78 -20.63
C ALA A 189 -1.77 -29.53 -20.13
N ASN A 190 -2.73 -29.37 -21.05
CA ASN A 190 -4.13 -29.19 -20.73
C ASN A 190 -4.68 -30.35 -19.87
N LEU A 191 -4.43 -31.60 -20.27
CA LEU A 191 -4.84 -32.78 -19.51
C LEU A 191 -4.19 -32.84 -18.13
N HIS A 192 -2.90 -32.52 -18.04
CA HIS A 192 -2.18 -32.53 -16.76
C HIS A 192 -2.74 -31.48 -15.78
N LEU A 193 -3.03 -30.26 -16.24
CA LEU A 193 -3.60 -29.22 -15.38
C LEU A 193 -5.04 -29.53 -14.93
N LEU A 194 -5.83 -30.18 -15.80
CA LEU A 194 -7.17 -30.67 -15.44
C LEU A 194 -7.10 -31.82 -14.42
N LEU A 195 -6.13 -32.72 -14.54
CA LEU A 195 -5.90 -33.75 -13.53
C LEU A 195 -5.52 -33.12 -12.17
N LEU A 196 -4.57 -32.18 -12.16
CA LEU A 196 -4.16 -31.50 -10.92
C LEU A 196 -5.31 -30.73 -10.25
N ARG A 197 -6.23 -30.17 -11.05
CA ARG A 197 -7.46 -29.55 -10.54
C ARG A 197 -8.28 -30.52 -9.71
N ASP A 198 -8.37 -31.78 -10.13
CA ASP A 198 -9.25 -32.76 -9.47
C ASP A 198 -8.77 -33.12 -8.06
N ALA A 199 -7.48 -32.96 -7.72
CA ALA A 199 -7.02 -33.03 -6.33
C ALA A 199 -7.58 -31.89 -5.47
N SER A 200 -7.72 -30.69 -6.02
CA SER A 200 -8.34 -29.56 -5.30
C SER A 200 -9.85 -29.72 -5.16
N LEU A 201 -10.51 -30.39 -6.12
CA LEU A 201 -11.96 -30.63 -6.08
C LEU A 201 -12.36 -31.80 -5.18
N PHE A 202 -11.68 -32.94 -5.30
CA PHE A 202 -12.12 -34.21 -4.69
C PHE A 202 -11.06 -34.88 -3.82
N GLY A 203 -9.85 -34.31 -3.73
CA GLY A 203 -8.70 -34.96 -3.10
C GLY A 203 -8.99 -35.46 -1.69
N SER A 204 -9.66 -34.64 -0.87
CA SER A 204 -10.04 -35.00 0.50
C SER A 204 -11.01 -36.17 0.53
N GLU A 205 -11.98 -36.20 -0.39
CA GLU A 205 -13.01 -37.24 -0.46
C GLU A 205 -12.40 -38.60 -0.83
N PHE A 206 -11.45 -38.63 -1.77
CA PHE A 206 -10.82 -39.89 -2.18
C PHE A 206 -9.54 -40.26 -1.41
N GLY A 207 -9.15 -39.48 -0.40
CA GLY A 207 -8.18 -39.88 0.63
C GLY A 207 -6.82 -39.19 0.60
N LEU A 208 -6.64 -38.12 -0.16
CA LEU A 208 -5.46 -37.26 -0.05
C LEU A 208 -5.48 -36.46 1.27
N THR A 209 -4.31 -36.34 1.89
CA THR A 209 -4.12 -35.48 3.06
C THR A 209 -4.13 -34.01 2.66
N SER A 210 -4.43 -33.09 3.60
CA SER A 210 -4.39 -31.64 3.33
C SER A 210 -3.03 -31.17 2.82
N GLN A 211 -1.94 -31.78 3.28
CA GLN A 211 -0.58 -31.49 2.80
C GLN A 211 -0.36 -31.92 1.34
N GLU A 212 -0.92 -33.07 0.95
CA GLU A 212 -0.84 -33.54 -0.44
C GLU A 212 -1.69 -32.68 -1.38
N ILE A 213 -2.91 -32.32 -0.98
CA ILE A 213 -3.79 -31.40 -1.72
C ILE A 213 -3.07 -30.07 -1.95
N GLN A 214 -2.47 -29.50 -0.89
CA GLN A 214 -1.70 -28.27 -1.00
C GLN A 214 -0.51 -28.40 -1.96
N ARG A 215 0.23 -29.52 -1.90
CA ARG A 215 1.35 -29.79 -2.83
C ARG A 215 0.90 -29.89 -4.29
N TYR A 216 -0.23 -30.55 -4.57
CA TYR A 216 -0.76 -30.64 -5.93
C TYR A 216 -1.28 -29.28 -6.43
N TYR A 217 -1.90 -28.49 -5.55
CA TYR A 217 -2.34 -27.13 -5.87
C TYR A 217 -1.15 -26.21 -6.22
N GLU A 218 -0.10 -26.20 -5.39
CA GLU A 218 1.12 -25.42 -5.65
C GLU A 218 1.76 -25.81 -6.99
N ARG A 219 1.80 -27.11 -7.29
CA ARG A 219 2.26 -27.63 -8.57
C ARG A 219 1.35 -27.20 -9.72
N GLN A 220 0.03 -27.20 -9.54
CA GLN A 220 -0.91 -26.72 -10.56
C GLN A 220 -0.64 -25.26 -10.92
N VAL A 221 -0.44 -24.40 -9.92
CA VAL A 221 -0.14 -22.98 -10.11
C VAL A 221 1.21 -22.80 -10.82
N GLU A 222 2.24 -23.55 -10.41
CA GLU A 222 3.57 -23.53 -11.05
C GLU A 222 3.48 -23.98 -12.52
N LYS A 223 2.85 -25.14 -12.78
CA LYS A 223 2.72 -25.70 -14.13
C LYS A 223 1.84 -24.87 -15.04
N THR A 224 0.82 -24.20 -14.51
CA THR A 224 0.01 -23.25 -15.28
C THR A 224 0.89 -22.14 -15.86
N ARG A 225 1.82 -21.59 -15.07
CA ARG A 225 2.77 -20.56 -15.52
C ARG A 225 3.77 -21.12 -16.54
N GLU A 226 4.43 -22.23 -16.19
CA GLU A 226 5.43 -22.88 -17.04
C GLU A 226 4.86 -23.24 -18.42
N TYR A 227 3.70 -23.90 -18.46
CA TYR A 227 3.08 -24.36 -19.70
C TYR A 227 2.58 -23.19 -20.55
N SER A 228 2.03 -22.14 -19.93
CA SER A 228 1.59 -20.93 -20.64
C SER A 228 2.75 -20.21 -21.30
N ASP A 229 3.85 -19.99 -20.56
CA ASP A 229 5.02 -19.29 -21.06
C ASP A 229 5.77 -20.12 -22.11
N TYR A 230 5.86 -21.44 -21.93
CA TYR A 230 6.43 -22.35 -22.93
C TYR A 230 5.66 -22.27 -24.25
N CYS A 231 4.33 -22.38 -24.18
CA CYS A 231 3.47 -22.34 -25.37
C CYS A 231 3.57 -20.99 -26.10
N ALA A 232 3.44 -19.87 -25.37
CA ALA A 232 3.54 -18.54 -25.95
C ALA A 232 4.92 -18.29 -26.59
N ARG A 233 6.01 -18.70 -25.92
CA ARG A 233 7.38 -18.56 -26.44
C ARG A 233 7.58 -19.31 -27.75
N TRP A 234 7.23 -20.59 -27.79
CA TRP A 234 7.49 -21.43 -28.96
C TRP A 234 6.52 -21.18 -30.11
N TYR A 235 5.29 -20.76 -29.81
CA TYR A 235 4.39 -20.20 -30.82
C TYR A 235 5.02 -18.98 -31.49
N ASN A 236 5.47 -17.99 -30.70
CA ASN A 236 6.09 -16.77 -31.23
C ASN A 236 7.38 -17.07 -31.99
N THR A 237 8.19 -18.01 -31.51
CA THR A 237 9.43 -18.45 -32.18
C THR A 237 9.12 -19.12 -33.52
N GLY A 238 8.21 -20.09 -33.54
CA GLY A 238 7.78 -20.77 -34.77
C GLY A 238 7.18 -19.80 -35.79
N LEU A 239 6.30 -18.91 -35.34
CA LEU A 239 5.69 -17.89 -36.18
C LEU A 239 6.75 -16.97 -36.79
N ASN A 240 7.69 -16.45 -35.99
CA ASN A 240 8.75 -15.57 -36.47
C ASN A 240 9.69 -16.26 -37.46
N ASN A 241 9.98 -17.56 -37.28
CA ASN A 241 10.80 -18.34 -38.21
C ASN A 241 10.14 -18.53 -39.58
N LEU A 242 8.81 -18.42 -39.67
CA LEU A 242 8.06 -18.50 -40.93
C LEU A 242 7.97 -17.16 -41.69
N ARG A 243 8.49 -16.06 -41.13
CA ARG A 243 8.52 -14.79 -41.85
C ARG A 243 9.35 -14.93 -43.11
N GLY A 244 8.74 -14.62 -44.26
CA GLY A 244 9.39 -14.64 -45.56
C GLY A 244 9.27 -13.32 -46.31
N THR A 245 9.45 -13.36 -47.62
CA THR A 245 9.48 -12.16 -48.48
C THR A 245 8.34 -12.09 -49.48
N ASN A 246 7.68 -13.21 -49.77
CA ASN A 246 6.65 -13.32 -50.81
C ASN A 246 5.29 -13.79 -50.26
N ALA A 247 4.28 -13.79 -51.14
CA ALA A 247 2.90 -14.14 -50.80
C ALA A 247 2.71 -15.62 -50.39
N GLU A 248 3.50 -16.54 -50.95
CA GLU A 248 3.45 -17.95 -50.56
C GLU A 248 3.95 -18.15 -49.12
N SER A 249 5.05 -17.48 -48.74
CA SER A 249 5.52 -17.47 -47.36
C SER A 249 4.50 -16.84 -46.42
N TRP A 250 3.80 -15.79 -46.85
CA TRP A 250 2.74 -15.16 -46.05
C TRP A 250 1.56 -16.11 -45.80
N LEU A 251 1.16 -16.88 -46.82
CA LEU A 251 0.10 -17.87 -46.69
C LEU A 251 0.43 -18.90 -45.59
N ARG A 252 1.63 -19.49 -45.62
CA ARG A 252 2.06 -20.44 -44.56
C ARG A 252 2.16 -19.79 -43.18
N TYR A 253 2.69 -18.57 -43.12
CA TYR A 253 2.77 -17.79 -41.89
C TYR A 253 1.38 -17.57 -41.28
N ASN A 254 0.39 -17.23 -42.10
CA ASN A 254 -0.99 -17.05 -41.65
C ASN A 254 -1.65 -18.37 -41.22
N GLN A 255 -1.43 -19.46 -41.97
CA GLN A 255 -1.94 -20.79 -41.63
C GLN A 255 -1.39 -21.26 -40.27
N PHE A 256 -0.08 -21.12 -40.04
CA PHE A 256 0.52 -21.40 -38.74
C PHE A 256 -0.08 -20.55 -37.63
N ARG A 257 -0.22 -19.22 -37.85
CA ARG A 257 -0.86 -18.31 -36.89
C ARG A 257 -2.28 -18.78 -36.53
N ARG A 258 -3.12 -19.04 -37.53
CA ARG A 258 -4.52 -19.47 -37.32
C ARG A 258 -4.57 -20.81 -36.59
N ASP A 259 -3.89 -21.82 -37.12
CA ASP A 259 -4.05 -23.19 -36.68
C ASP A 259 -3.46 -23.41 -35.29
N LEU A 260 -2.31 -22.81 -34.97
CA LEU A 260 -1.75 -22.88 -33.61
C LEU A 260 -2.45 -21.92 -32.64
N THR A 261 -3.14 -20.87 -33.09
CA THR A 261 -4.05 -20.15 -32.19
C THR A 261 -5.16 -21.09 -31.73
N LEU A 262 -5.78 -21.83 -32.66
CA LEU A 262 -6.88 -22.75 -32.39
C LEU A 262 -6.45 -24.01 -31.60
N GLY A 263 -5.27 -24.55 -31.90
CA GLY A 263 -4.77 -25.79 -31.29
C GLY A 263 -3.91 -25.59 -30.04
N VAL A 264 -3.42 -24.37 -29.78
CA VAL A 264 -2.50 -24.07 -28.67
C VAL A 264 -3.01 -22.88 -27.85
N LEU A 265 -3.04 -21.67 -28.42
CA LEU A 265 -3.23 -20.44 -27.63
C LEU A 265 -4.62 -20.32 -27.01
N ASP A 266 -5.65 -20.79 -27.70
CA ASP A 266 -7.02 -20.81 -27.18
C ASP A 266 -7.13 -21.68 -25.92
N LEU A 267 -6.40 -22.79 -25.84
CA LEU A 267 -6.33 -23.63 -24.63
C LEU A 267 -5.54 -22.96 -23.52
N VAL A 268 -4.37 -22.41 -23.87
CA VAL A 268 -3.48 -21.74 -22.91
C VAL A 268 -4.18 -20.57 -22.21
N ALA A 269 -5.02 -19.83 -22.94
CA ALA A 269 -5.82 -18.75 -22.38
C ALA A 269 -6.81 -19.23 -21.29
N LEU A 270 -7.18 -20.51 -21.27
CA LEU A 270 -8.13 -21.10 -20.33
C LEU A 270 -7.44 -21.72 -19.10
N PHE A 271 -6.14 -22.03 -19.17
CA PHE A 271 -5.40 -22.69 -18.08
C PHE A 271 -5.57 -22.00 -16.72
N PRO A 272 -5.53 -20.65 -16.59
CA PRO A 272 -5.74 -20.01 -15.30
C PRO A 272 -7.12 -20.31 -14.69
N SER A 273 -8.12 -20.60 -15.51
CA SER A 273 -9.50 -20.90 -15.07
C SER A 273 -9.67 -22.33 -14.52
N TYR A 274 -8.60 -23.12 -14.46
CA TYR A 274 -8.58 -24.44 -13.81
C TYR A 274 -8.24 -24.36 -12.32
N ASP A 275 -7.81 -23.20 -11.84
CA ASP A 275 -7.60 -22.95 -10.42
C ASP A 275 -8.95 -22.81 -9.71
N THR A 276 -9.36 -23.84 -8.97
CA THR A 276 -10.66 -23.87 -8.28
C THR A 276 -10.68 -23.05 -7.00
N ARG A 277 -9.53 -22.58 -6.50
CA ARG A 277 -9.49 -21.62 -5.39
C ARG A 277 -9.77 -20.20 -5.89
N VAL A 278 -9.24 -19.87 -7.07
CA VAL A 278 -9.50 -18.59 -7.74
C VAL A 278 -10.87 -18.57 -8.44
N TYR A 279 -11.34 -19.72 -8.92
CA TYR A 279 -12.64 -19.89 -9.59
C TYR A 279 -13.50 -20.99 -8.90
N PRO A 280 -14.05 -20.71 -7.71
CA PRO A 280 -14.77 -21.70 -6.87
C PRO A 280 -16.19 -22.03 -7.33
N MET A 281 -16.65 -21.45 -8.44
CA MET A 281 -17.97 -21.70 -9.02
C MET A 281 -17.88 -21.62 -10.55
N ASN A 282 -18.99 -21.94 -11.23
CA ASN A 282 -19.07 -21.82 -12.69
C ASN A 282 -18.51 -20.47 -13.17
N THR A 283 -17.73 -20.51 -14.24
CA THR A 283 -17.03 -19.34 -14.77
C THR A 283 -17.26 -19.21 -16.28
N SER A 284 -17.60 -18.01 -16.74
CA SER A 284 -17.69 -17.68 -18.16
C SER A 284 -16.45 -16.92 -18.60
N ALA A 285 -15.70 -17.47 -19.57
CA ALA A 285 -14.54 -16.83 -20.19
C ALA A 285 -14.80 -16.51 -21.66
N GLN A 286 -14.10 -15.50 -22.20
CA GLN A 286 -14.28 -15.04 -23.57
C GLN A 286 -12.96 -14.88 -24.30
N LEU A 287 -12.85 -15.49 -25.48
CA LEU A 287 -11.69 -15.38 -26.37
C LEU A 287 -11.98 -14.28 -27.40
N THR A 288 -11.20 -13.20 -27.39
CA THR A 288 -11.45 -12.00 -28.20
C THR A 288 -10.49 -11.83 -29.37
N ARG A 289 -9.46 -12.69 -29.48
CA ARG A 289 -8.51 -12.69 -30.60
C ARG A 289 -9.20 -12.83 -31.96
N GLU A 290 -8.63 -12.16 -32.95
CA GLU A 290 -8.98 -12.36 -34.34
C GLU A 290 -8.07 -13.38 -35.01
N ILE A 291 -8.68 -14.27 -35.79
CA ILE A 291 -7.98 -15.18 -36.70
C ILE A 291 -8.40 -14.89 -38.14
N TYR A 292 -7.56 -15.24 -39.09
CA TYR A 292 -7.73 -14.86 -40.50
C TYR A 292 -7.75 -16.11 -41.36
N THR A 293 -8.82 -16.32 -42.12
CA THR A 293 -8.87 -17.42 -43.09
C THR A 293 -7.94 -17.15 -44.27
N ASP A 294 -7.65 -18.17 -45.05
CA ASP A 294 -6.81 -18.03 -46.23
C ASP A 294 -7.42 -17.01 -47.23
N PRO A 295 -6.59 -16.28 -48.00
CA PRO A 295 -7.10 -15.34 -48.99
C PRO A 295 -7.94 -16.04 -50.05
N ILE A 296 -9.10 -15.45 -50.38
CA ILE A 296 -10.00 -15.97 -51.41
C ILE A 296 -9.43 -15.64 -52.80
N GLY A 297 -8.39 -16.38 -53.17
CA GLY A 297 -7.71 -16.33 -54.46
C GLY A 297 -7.39 -17.75 -54.92
N ARG A 298 -7.39 -18.00 -56.24
CA ARG A 298 -7.19 -19.35 -56.75
C ARG A 298 -5.80 -19.89 -56.40
N THR A 299 -5.71 -21.08 -55.85
CA THR A 299 -4.45 -21.75 -55.44
C THR A 299 -4.10 -22.97 -56.28
N ASN A 300 -5.05 -23.48 -57.07
CA ASN A 300 -4.89 -24.67 -57.89
C ASN A 300 -4.60 -24.33 -59.37
N ALA A 301 -3.33 -24.12 -59.69
CA ALA A 301 -2.85 -23.99 -61.06
C ALA A 301 -2.22 -25.31 -61.56
N PRO A 302 -2.58 -25.79 -62.76
CA PRO A 302 -1.80 -26.82 -63.44
C PRO A 302 -0.34 -26.39 -63.62
N SER A 303 0.59 -27.33 -63.68
CA SER A 303 2.05 -27.12 -63.71
C SER A 303 2.57 -26.24 -64.87
N GLY A 304 1.79 -26.03 -65.94
CA GLY A 304 2.09 -25.08 -67.03
C GLY A 304 1.50 -23.67 -66.88
N PHE A 305 0.70 -23.44 -65.83
CA PHE A 305 -0.04 -22.19 -65.59
C PHE A 305 0.21 -21.67 -64.16
N ALA A 306 1.38 -21.91 -63.57
CA ALA A 306 1.69 -21.51 -62.20
C ALA A 306 1.45 -20.01 -61.90
N SER A 307 1.54 -19.13 -62.92
CA SER A 307 1.20 -17.70 -62.83
C SER A 307 -0.30 -17.40 -62.62
N THR A 308 -1.16 -18.41 -62.70
CA THR A 308 -2.59 -18.31 -62.42
C THR A 308 -2.93 -18.47 -60.95
N ASN A 309 -1.99 -18.96 -60.13
CA ASN A 309 -2.11 -18.93 -58.67
C ASN A 309 -2.07 -17.49 -58.18
N TRP A 310 -2.92 -17.16 -57.22
CA TRP A 310 -3.03 -15.79 -56.70
C TRP A 310 -1.69 -15.29 -56.14
N PHE A 311 -0.92 -16.15 -55.47
CA PHE A 311 0.37 -15.81 -54.86
C PHE A 311 1.55 -15.77 -55.84
N ASN A 312 1.39 -16.31 -57.07
CA ASN A 312 2.39 -16.25 -58.15
C ASN A 312 2.02 -15.21 -59.23
N ASN A 313 0.83 -14.59 -59.14
CA ASN A 313 0.32 -13.62 -60.10
C ASN A 313 0.66 -12.18 -59.70
N ASN A 314 1.94 -11.80 -59.78
CA ASN A 314 2.40 -10.46 -59.38
C ASN A 314 1.85 -10.01 -58.02
N ALA A 315 1.79 -10.95 -57.06
CA ALA A 315 1.28 -10.69 -55.74
C ALA A 315 2.19 -9.70 -54.99
N PRO A 316 1.63 -8.86 -54.09
CA PRO A 316 2.45 -8.01 -53.24
C PRO A 316 3.44 -8.81 -52.38
N SER A 317 4.47 -8.13 -51.87
CA SER A 317 5.42 -8.75 -50.95
C SER A 317 4.75 -9.18 -49.63
N PHE A 318 5.41 -10.06 -48.87
CA PHE A 318 4.95 -10.49 -47.55
C PHE A 318 4.54 -9.29 -46.67
N SER A 319 5.40 -8.30 -46.53
CA SER A 319 5.16 -7.13 -45.67
C SER A 319 3.99 -6.27 -46.16
N ALA A 320 3.81 -6.17 -47.48
CA ALA A 320 2.69 -5.44 -48.05
C ALA A 320 1.36 -6.16 -47.81
N ILE A 321 1.34 -7.50 -47.86
CA ILE A 321 0.15 -8.29 -47.53
C ILE A 321 -0.16 -8.17 -46.04
N GLU A 322 0.81 -8.44 -45.15
CA GLU A 322 0.61 -8.37 -43.69
C GLU A 322 0.04 -7.01 -43.26
N ALA A 323 0.60 -5.91 -43.78
CA ALA A 323 0.11 -4.56 -43.48
C ALA A 323 -1.29 -4.26 -44.08
N ALA A 324 -1.66 -4.91 -45.19
CA ALA A 324 -2.95 -4.68 -45.85
C ALA A 324 -4.11 -5.47 -45.22
N VAL A 325 -3.84 -6.68 -44.71
CA VAL A 325 -4.90 -7.61 -44.29
C VAL A 325 -4.97 -7.88 -42.80
N ILE A 326 -3.92 -7.63 -42.04
CA ILE A 326 -3.94 -7.80 -40.58
C ILE A 326 -4.29 -6.47 -39.93
N ARG A 327 -5.30 -6.49 -39.06
CA ARG A 327 -5.70 -5.29 -38.32
C ARG A 327 -4.66 -5.03 -37.21
N PRO A 328 -4.22 -3.78 -37.00
CA PRO A 328 -3.48 -3.44 -35.79
C PRO A 328 -4.39 -3.65 -34.57
N PRO A 329 -3.82 -3.90 -33.37
CA PRO A 329 -4.61 -4.09 -32.15
C PRO A 329 -5.70 -3.03 -31.97
N HIS A 330 -6.92 -3.47 -31.69
CA HIS A 330 -8.10 -2.60 -31.66
C HIS A 330 -9.14 -3.09 -30.66
N LEU A 331 -10.07 -2.21 -30.27
CA LEU A 331 -11.24 -2.60 -29.48
C LEU A 331 -12.12 -3.57 -30.28
N LEU A 332 -12.69 -4.58 -29.62
CA LEU A 332 -13.56 -5.55 -30.27
C LEU A 332 -14.77 -4.86 -30.90
N ASP A 333 -14.91 -5.04 -32.21
CA ASP A 333 -16.00 -4.51 -33.01
C ASP A 333 -16.71 -5.61 -33.80
N PHE A 334 -17.93 -5.33 -34.24
CA PHE A 334 -18.74 -6.25 -35.02
C PHE A 334 -19.21 -5.58 -36.31
N PRO A 335 -19.25 -6.30 -37.44
CA PRO A 335 -19.67 -5.75 -38.71
C PRO A 335 -21.19 -5.53 -38.74
N GLU A 336 -21.60 -4.38 -39.28
CA GLU A 336 -22.99 -3.91 -39.37
C GLU A 336 -23.49 -3.87 -40.82
N GLN A 337 -22.65 -3.44 -41.76
CA GLN A 337 -23.02 -3.36 -43.17
C GLN A 337 -21.80 -3.51 -44.07
N LEU A 338 -21.95 -4.29 -45.14
CA LEU A 338 -20.92 -4.47 -46.17
C LEU A 338 -21.44 -3.98 -47.53
N THR A 339 -20.73 -3.06 -48.16
CA THR A 339 -21.01 -2.59 -49.52
C THR A 339 -19.86 -2.99 -50.45
N ILE A 340 -20.14 -3.84 -51.45
CA ILE A 340 -19.17 -4.43 -52.36
C ILE A 340 -19.22 -3.73 -53.72
N PHE A 341 -18.05 -3.35 -54.24
CA PHE A 341 -17.86 -2.70 -55.54
C PHE A 341 -17.19 -3.66 -56.52
N SER A 342 -17.61 -3.60 -57.78
CA SER A 342 -17.25 -4.62 -58.78
C SER A 342 -16.86 -4.00 -60.13
N VAL A 343 -15.98 -4.69 -60.87
CA VAL A 343 -15.59 -4.32 -62.24
C VAL A 343 -15.73 -5.54 -63.15
N LEU A 344 -16.00 -5.28 -64.42
CA LEU A 344 -16.06 -6.28 -65.47
C LEU A 344 -14.67 -6.57 -66.04
N SER A 345 -14.25 -7.83 -65.98
CA SER A 345 -13.17 -8.39 -66.81
C SER A 345 -13.79 -9.23 -67.92
N ARG A 346 -13.58 -8.86 -69.19
CA ARG A 346 -14.21 -9.53 -70.36
C ARG A 346 -13.16 -9.96 -71.38
N TRP A 347 -13.22 -11.23 -71.76
CA TRP A 347 -12.48 -11.79 -72.91
C TRP A 347 -13.38 -11.84 -74.15
N SER A 348 -14.58 -12.41 -73.98
CA SER A 348 -15.61 -12.52 -75.01
C SER A 348 -17.01 -12.44 -74.39
N ASN A 349 -18.07 -12.47 -75.20
CA ASN A 349 -19.44 -12.53 -74.68
C ASN A 349 -19.75 -13.85 -73.95
N THR A 350 -18.98 -14.90 -74.21
CA THR A 350 -19.09 -16.21 -73.56
C THR A 350 -18.00 -16.46 -72.50
N GLN A 351 -17.17 -15.46 -72.23
CA GLN A 351 -16.13 -15.52 -71.21
C GLN A 351 -15.91 -14.15 -70.56
N TYR A 352 -16.52 -13.95 -69.40
CA TYR A 352 -16.39 -12.72 -68.61
C TYR A 352 -16.63 -12.96 -67.12
N MET A 353 -16.16 -12.02 -66.30
CA MET A 353 -16.29 -12.06 -64.85
C MET A 353 -16.52 -10.65 -64.31
N ASN A 354 -17.67 -10.43 -63.65
CA ASN A 354 -17.83 -9.29 -62.76
C ASN A 354 -17.32 -9.70 -61.38
N TYR A 355 -16.27 -9.05 -60.88
CA TYR A 355 -15.59 -9.48 -59.66
C TYR A 355 -15.43 -8.34 -58.66
N TRP A 356 -15.31 -8.73 -57.39
CA TRP A 356 -15.09 -7.85 -56.25
C TRP A 356 -13.74 -7.13 -56.38
N VAL A 357 -13.76 -5.80 -56.52
CA VAL A 357 -12.54 -4.96 -56.61
C VAL A 357 -12.29 -4.06 -55.41
N GLY A 358 -13.33 -3.80 -54.61
CA GLY A 358 -13.26 -3.01 -53.38
C GLY A 358 -14.51 -3.15 -52.55
N HIS A 359 -14.47 -2.71 -51.29
CA HIS A 359 -15.64 -2.68 -50.42
C HIS A 359 -15.54 -1.56 -49.38
N ARG A 360 -16.71 -1.20 -48.84
CA ARG A 360 -16.86 -0.40 -47.63
C ARG A 360 -17.50 -1.28 -46.56
N LEU A 361 -16.87 -1.38 -45.39
CA LEU A 361 -17.39 -2.14 -44.24
C LEU A 361 -17.66 -1.18 -43.09
N GLU A 362 -18.88 -1.19 -42.59
CA GLU A 362 -19.29 -0.46 -41.40
C GLU A 362 -19.29 -1.43 -40.22
N SER A 363 -18.63 -1.05 -39.11
CA SER A 363 -18.52 -1.86 -37.89
C SER A 363 -18.77 -1.02 -36.65
N ARG A 364 -19.10 -1.66 -35.52
CA ARG A 364 -19.27 -0.96 -34.24
C ARG A 364 -18.77 -1.77 -33.05
N THR A 365 -18.20 -1.09 -32.06
CA THR A 365 -17.95 -1.68 -30.74
C THR A 365 -19.25 -1.81 -29.95
N ILE A 366 -19.24 -2.57 -28.86
CA ILE A 366 -20.44 -2.80 -28.01
C ILE A 366 -20.90 -1.46 -27.41
N ARG A 367 -22.06 -0.96 -27.85
CA ARG A 367 -22.61 0.38 -27.53
C ARG A 367 -21.79 1.57 -28.05
N GLY A 368 -20.82 1.33 -28.92
CA GLY A 368 -20.04 2.41 -29.53
C GLY A 368 -20.70 3.03 -30.76
N SER A 369 -19.97 3.98 -31.33
CA SER A 369 -20.30 4.63 -32.60
C SER A 369 -19.94 3.74 -33.79
N LEU A 370 -20.61 3.99 -34.93
CA LEU A 370 -20.30 3.33 -36.18
C LEU A 370 -18.96 3.83 -36.73
N SER A 371 -18.09 2.90 -37.11
CA SER A 371 -16.85 3.14 -37.83
C SER A 371 -16.96 2.61 -39.26
N THR A 372 -16.22 3.19 -40.20
CA THR A 372 -16.25 2.79 -41.61
C THR A 372 -14.83 2.57 -42.11
N SER A 373 -14.54 1.36 -42.62
CA SER A 373 -13.32 1.05 -43.35
C SER A 373 -13.60 0.93 -44.84
N THR A 374 -12.65 1.35 -45.68
CA THR A 374 -12.75 1.26 -47.14
C THR A 374 -11.50 0.59 -47.70
N HIS A 375 -11.70 -0.37 -48.61
CA HIS A 375 -10.64 -1.18 -49.18
C HIS A 375 -10.80 -1.32 -50.69
N GLY A 376 -9.69 -1.33 -51.43
CA GLY A 376 -9.68 -1.50 -52.87
C GLY A 376 -10.29 -0.32 -53.63
N ASN A 377 -10.82 -0.59 -54.83
CA ASN A 377 -11.44 0.45 -55.66
C ASN A 377 -12.95 0.53 -55.38
N THR A 378 -13.41 1.68 -54.92
CA THR A 378 -14.84 1.99 -54.69
C THR A 378 -15.44 2.91 -55.75
N ASN A 379 -14.65 3.35 -56.73
CA ASN A 379 -15.12 4.12 -57.88
C ASN A 379 -15.29 3.19 -59.08
N THR A 380 -16.47 2.59 -59.21
CA THR A 380 -16.78 1.57 -60.22
C THR A 380 -18.01 1.93 -61.04
N SER A 381 -18.06 1.48 -62.29
CA SER A 381 -19.20 1.68 -63.20
C SER A 381 -20.36 0.70 -62.97
N ILE A 382 -20.15 -0.36 -62.19
CA ILE A 382 -21.18 -1.31 -61.78
C ILE A 382 -21.75 -0.86 -60.43
N ASN A 383 -23.08 -0.88 -60.31
CA ASN A 383 -23.77 -0.55 -59.06
C ASN A 383 -23.30 -1.47 -57.93
N PRO A 384 -22.95 -0.92 -56.75
CA PRO A 384 -22.47 -1.72 -55.63
C PRO A 384 -23.60 -2.58 -55.03
N VAL A 385 -23.20 -3.70 -54.41
CA VAL A 385 -24.11 -4.60 -53.69
C VAL A 385 -23.94 -4.36 -52.19
N THR A 386 -25.03 -3.98 -51.51
CA THR A 386 -25.03 -3.76 -50.05
C THR A 386 -25.70 -4.92 -49.31
N LEU A 387 -25.00 -5.48 -48.34
CA LEU A 387 -25.42 -6.59 -47.49
C LEU A 387 -25.51 -6.10 -46.03
N GLN A 388 -26.65 -6.37 -45.37
CA GLN A 388 -26.89 -5.96 -43.98
C GLN A 388 -26.43 -7.05 -43.00
N PHE A 389 -25.54 -6.72 -42.08
CA PHE A 389 -25.04 -7.61 -41.02
C PHE A 389 -25.52 -7.21 -39.62
N THR A 390 -26.29 -6.13 -39.48
CA THR A 390 -26.86 -5.71 -38.19
C THR A 390 -27.59 -6.85 -37.47
N SER A 391 -27.17 -7.09 -36.23
CA SER A 391 -27.67 -8.17 -35.36
C SER A 391 -27.53 -9.58 -35.96
N ARG A 392 -26.57 -9.81 -36.84
CA ARG A 392 -26.33 -11.10 -37.50
C ARG A 392 -24.92 -11.61 -37.23
N ASP A 393 -24.82 -12.81 -36.66
CA ASP A 393 -23.60 -13.60 -36.62
C ASP A 393 -23.47 -14.34 -37.95
N VAL A 394 -22.61 -13.82 -38.83
CA VAL A 394 -22.20 -14.54 -40.05
C VAL A 394 -21.22 -15.64 -39.62
N TYR A 395 -21.67 -16.88 -39.62
CA TYR A 395 -20.93 -18.01 -39.06
C TYR A 395 -20.24 -18.87 -40.13
N ARG A 396 -20.62 -18.73 -41.41
CA ARG A 396 -19.98 -19.43 -42.53
C ARG A 396 -20.00 -18.58 -43.79
N THR A 397 -18.90 -18.59 -44.53
CA THR A 397 -18.82 -18.00 -45.87
C THR A 397 -18.47 -19.05 -46.92
N GLU A 398 -19.17 -19.00 -48.04
CA GLU A 398 -18.84 -19.79 -49.23
C GLU A 398 -18.48 -18.80 -50.35
N SER A 399 -17.26 -18.85 -50.86
CA SER A 399 -16.78 -17.87 -51.85
C SER A 399 -16.12 -18.57 -53.01
N PHE A 400 -16.48 -18.19 -54.24
CA PHE A 400 -15.78 -18.65 -55.42
C PHE A 400 -14.64 -17.70 -55.75
N ALA A 401 -13.40 -18.17 -55.71
CA ALA A 401 -12.25 -17.49 -56.29
C ALA A 401 -12.25 -17.73 -57.81
N GLY A 402 -12.50 -16.69 -58.59
CA GLY A 402 -12.57 -16.74 -60.04
C GLY A 402 -11.27 -16.27 -60.71
N ILE A 403 -10.96 -16.87 -61.86
CA ILE A 403 -9.88 -16.43 -62.73
C ILE A 403 -10.34 -16.28 -64.18
N ASN A 404 -10.06 -15.12 -64.76
CA ASN A 404 -10.26 -14.84 -66.18
C ASN A 404 -8.90 -14.59 -66.86
N ILE A 405 -8.62 -15.27 -67.96
CA ILE A 405 -7.33 -15.17 -68.67
C ILE A 405 -7.50 -14.23 -69.87
N LEU A 406 -6.86 -13.06 -69.83
CA LEU A 406 -6.90 -12.05 -70.89
C LEU A 406 -5.55 -11.96 -71.61
N LEU A 407 -5.45 -12.50 -72.84
CA LEU A 407 -4.36 -12.21 -73.81
C LEU A 407 -2.96 -12.47 -73.19
N THR A 408 -2.86 -13.45 -72.26
CA THR A 408 -1.70 -13.86 -71.39
C THR A 408 -1.66 -13.31 -69.95
N THR A 409 -2.52 -12.38 -69.55
CA THR A 409 -2.57 -11.85 -68.16
C THR A 409 -3.77 -12.42 -67.38
N PRO A 410 -3.54 -13.13 -66.26
CA PRO A 410 -4.62 -13.64 -65.42
C PRO A 410 -5.20 -12.54 -64.51
N VAL A 411 -6.52 -12.42 -64.50
CA VAL A 411 -7.29 -11.58 -63.58
C VAL A 411 -7.93 -12.45 -62.51
N ASN A 412 -7.49 -12.28 -61.26
CA ASN A 412 -7.97 -12.99 -60.08
C ASN A 412 -8.96 -12.11 -59.30
N GLY A 413 -10.11 -12.66 -58.94
CA GLY A 413 -11.14 -11.94 -58.20
C GLY A 413 -12.28 -12.83 -57.72
N VAL A 414 -13.13 -12.31 -56.85
CA VAL A 414 -14.31 -13.04 -56.33
C VAL A 414 -15.56 -12.58 -57.08
N PRO A 415 -16.17 -13.41 -57.96
CA PRO A 415 -17.43 -13.07 -58.61
C PRO A 415 -18.69 -13.49 -57.84
N TRP A 416 -18.53 -14.33 -56.80
CA TRP A 416 -19.64 -14.88 -56.04
C TRP A 416 -19.23 -15.17 -54.60
N ALA A 417 -20.04 -14.73 -53.64
CA ALA A 417 -19.85 -15.03 -52.23
C ALA A 417 -21.21 -15.12 -51.51
N ARG A 418 -21.35 -16.10 -50.62
CA ARG A 418 -22.50 -16.28 -49.74
C ARG A 418 -22.07 -16.18 -48.28
N PHE A 419 -22.82 -15.41 -47.50
CA PHE A 419 -22.62 -15.21 -46.07
C PHE A 419 -23.82 -15.81 -45.32
N ASN A 420 -23.62 -16.96 -44.70
CA ASN A 420 -24.65 -17.63 -43.89
C ASN A 420 -24.66 -17.03 -42.48
N TRP A 421 -25.84 -16.67 -42.00
CA TRP A 421 -25.98 -15.94 -40.74
C TRP A 421 -27.12 -16.45 -39.87
N ARG A 422 -26.96 -16.22 -38.56
CA ARG A 422 -28.06 -16.29 -37.58
C ARG A 422 -28.15 -15.01 -36.78
N ASN A 423 -29.32 -14.73 -36.25
CA ASN A 423 -29.47 -13.76 -35.19
C ASN A 423 -29.21 -14.46 -33.84
N PRO A 424 -28.31 -13.96 -32.98
CA PRO A 424 -28.05 -14.61 -31.69
C PRO A 424 -29.18 -14.36 -30.66
N LEU A 425 -30.04 -13.35 -30.87
CA LEU A 425 -31.10 -12.95 -29.94
C LEU A 425 -32.43 -13.69 -30.19
N ASN A 426 -32.57 -14.40 -31.31
CA ASN A 426 -33.78 -15.14 -31.68
C ASN A 426 -33.46 -16.27 -32.66
N SER A 427 -34.46 -16.97 -33.17
CA SER A 427 -34.27 -18.12 -34.07
C SER A 427 -34.13 -17.77 -35.56
N LEU A 428 -34.04 -16.48 -35.91
CA LEU A 428 -33.90 -16.06 -37.32
C LEU A 428 -32.55 -16.43 -37.88
N ARG A 429 -32.55 -16.94 -39.11
CA ARG A 429 -31.37 -17.34 -39.86
C ARG A 429 -31.58 -17.17 -41.35
N GLY A 430 -30.50 -17.09 -42.11
CA GLY A 430 -30.57 -16.99 -43.56
C GLY A 430 -29.20 -16.89 -44.20
N SER A 431 -29.18 -16.48 -45.46
CA SER A 431 -27.94 -16.19 -46.17
C SER A 431 -28.05 -14.89 -46.95
N LEU A 432 -26.91 -14.23 -47.13
CA LEU A 432 -26.76 -13.02 -47.94
C LEU A 432 -25.85 -13.34 -49.12
N LEU A 433 -26.26 -12.95 -50.32
CA LEU A 433 -25.58 -13.35 -51.54
C LEU A 433 -25.02 -12.13 -52.27
N TYR A 434 -23.74 -12.20 -52.61
CA TYR A 434 -23.10 -11.34 -53.58
C TYR A 434 -22.90 -12.10 -54.89
N THR A 435 -23.54 -11.63 -55.96
CA THR A 435 -23.25 -12.05 -57.33
C THR A 435 -23.77 -11.02 -58.34
N ILE A 436 -22.99 -10.76 -59.39
CA ILE A 436 -23.37 -9.86 -60.50
C ILE A 436 -23.38 -10.61 -61.84
N GLY A 437 -22.78 -11.81 -61.89
CA GLY A 437 -22.73 -12.68 -63.06
C GLY A 437 -21.33 -12.87 -63.61
N TYR A 438 -21.02 -14.11 -63.98
CA TYR A 438 -19.80 -14.55 -64.64
C TYR A 438 -20.12 -15.75 -65.53
N THR A 439 -19.34 -15.96 -66.59
CA THR A 439 -19.50 -17.12 -67.47
C THR A 439 -18.17 -17.50 -68.11
N GLY A 440 -17.96 -18.78 -68.38
CA GLY A 440 -16.76 -19.28 -69.06
C GLY A 440 -15.44 -19.07 -68.30
N VAL A 441 -15.47 -18.80 -66.99
CA VAL A 441 -14.27 -18.59 -66.15
C VAL A 441 -14.01 -19.75 -65.19
N GLY A 442 -12.74 -20.01 -64.88
CA GLY A 442 -12.37 -21.03 -63.90
C GLY A 442 -12.64 -20.54 -62.48
N THR A 443 -13.20 -21.39 -61.62
CA THR A 443 -13.53 -21.05 -60.24
C THR A 443 -13.06 -22.13 -59.26
N GLN A 444 -12.67 -21.71 -58.06
CA GLN A 444 -12.38 -22.59 -56.92
C GLN A 444 -13.25 -22.19 -55.72
N LEU A 445 -13.91 -23.15 -55.07
CA LEU A 445 -14.69 -22.90 -53.86
C LEU A 445 -13.77 -22.78 -52.64
N PHE A 446 -13.98 -21.75 -51.86
CA PHE A 446 -13.44 -21.58 -50.51
C PHE A 446 -14.62 -21.56 -49.54
N ASP A 447 -14.63 -22.52 -48.62
CA ASP A 447 -15.65 -22.64 -47.57
C ASP A 447 -14.98 -22.44 -46.22
N SER A 448 -15.42 -21.44 -45.45
CA SER A 448 -14.77 -21.11 -44.18
C SER A 448 -14.84 -22.27 -43.18
N GLU A 449 -15.81 -23.18 -43.28
CA GLU A 449 -15.91 -24.34 -42.40
C GLU A 449 -14.77 -25.36 -42.59
N THR A 450 -14.02 -25.30 -43.70
CA THR A 450 -12.82 -26.16 -43.84
C THR A 450 -11.64 -25.71 -42.98
N GLU A 451 -11.64 -24.44 -42.59
CA GLU A 451 -10.59 -23.84 -41.74
C GLU A 451 -11.12 -23.58 -40.32
N LEU A 452 -12.40 -23.25 -40.19
CA LEU A 452 -13.08 -22.87 -38.95
C LEU A 452 -14.35 -23.71 -38.77
N PRO A 453 -14.22 -25.02 -38.50
CA PRO A 453 -15.37 -25.88 -38.35
C PRO A 453 -16.19 -25.55 -37.09
N PRO A 454 -17.47 -25.99 -37.02
CA PRO A 454 -18.27 -25.89 -35.80
C PRO A 454 -17.68 -26.71 -34.65
N GLU A 455 -17.95 -26.33 -33.40
CA GLU A 455 -17.49 -26.99 -32.15
C GLU A 455 -18.06 -28.40 -31.96
N THR A 456 -19.11 -28.76 -32.70
CA THR A 456 -19.66 -30.11 -32.73
C THR A 456 -20.45 -30.35 -34.01
N THR A 457 -20.39 -31.59 -34.50
CA THR A 457 -21.18 -32.09 -35.64
C THR A 457 -22.51 -32.74 -35.19
N GLU A 458 -22.74 -32.92 -33.89
CA GLU A 458 -23.98 -33.47 -33.34
C GLU A 458 -25.18 -32.52 -33.51
N ARG A 459 -24.88 -31.22 -33.65
CA ARG A 459 -25.86 -30.16 -33.88
C ARG A 459 -25.59 -29.46 -35.19
N PRO A 460 -26.61 -28.86 -35.81
CA PRO A 460 -26.41 -28.07 -37.02
C PRO A 460 -25.42 -26.90 -36.79
N ASN A 461 -24.61 -26.61 -37.79
CA ASN A 461 -23.56 -25.57 -37.73
C ASN A 461 -24.04 -24.19 -37.26
N TYR A 462 -25.26 -23.78 -37.58
CA TYR A 462 -25.81 -22.51 -37.12
C TYR A 462 -26.02 -22.47 -35.58
N GLU A 463 -26.06 -23.62 -34.89
CA GLU A 463 -26.12 -23.70 -33.43
C GLU A 463 -24.77 -24.00 -32.78
N SER A 464 -23.85 -24.62 -33.52
CA SER A 464 -22.55 -25.12 -33.03
C SER A 464 -21.33 -24.41 -33.61
N TYR A 465 -21.49 -23.37 -34.44
CA TYR A 465 -20.36 -22.61 -34.98
C TYR A 465 -19.43 -22.12 -33.87
N SER A 466 -18.13 -22.16 -34.16
CA SER A 466 -17.06 -21.71 -33.27
C SER A 466 -16.71 -20.23 -33.47
N HIS A 467 -16.98 -19.69 -34.66
CA HIS A 467 -16.50 -18.37 -35.07
C HIS A 467 -17.55 -17.55 -35.82
N ARG A 468 -17.45 -16.24 -35.70
CA ARG A 468 -18.25 -15.28 -36.47
C ARG A 468 -17.35 -14.32 -37.24
N LEU A 469 -17.81 -13.88 -38.41
CA LEU A 469 -17.13 -12.87 -39.20
C LEU A 469 -17.00 -11.57 -38.40
N SER A 470 -15.79 -11.03 -38.41
CA SER A 470 -15.41 -9.83 -37.66
C SER A 470 -15.06 -8.68 -38.61
N ASN A 471 -14.22 -8.94 -39.61
CA ASN A 471 -13.84 -7.96 -40.62
C ASN A 471 -13.53 -8.63 -41.97
N ILE A 472 -13.41 -7.81 -43.01
CA ILE A 472 -12.98 -8.19 -44.35
C ILE A 472 -11.87 -7.22 -44.77
N ARG A 473 -10.71 -7.74 -45.12
CA ARG A 473 -9.63 -6.97 -45.75
C ARG A 473 -9.39 -7.46 -47.17
N LEU A 474 -8.49 -6.81 -47.90
CA LEU A 474 -8.31 -7.07 -49.33
C LEU A 474 -6.84 -6.99 -49.75
N ILE A 475 -6.32 -8.09 -50.26
CA ILE A 475 -5.07 -8.10 -51.01
C ILE A 475 -5.34 -7.51 -52.40
N SER A 476 -4.59 -6.47 -52.75
CA SER A 476 -4.72 -5.78 -54.04
C SER A 476 -3.38 -5.75 -54.78
N GLY A 477 -3.32 -6.38 -55.95
CA GLY A 477 -2.23 -6.25 -56.93
C GLY A 477 -2.70 -5.55 -58.20
N ASN A 478 -1.98 -5.67 -59.32
CA ASN A 478 -2.41 -5.07 -60.58
C ASN A 478 -3.69 -5.74 -61.12
N THR A 479 -3.68 -7.07 -61.23
CA THR A 479 -4.82 -7.90 -61.70
C THR A 479 -5.31 -8.90 -60.65
N LEU A 480 -4.94 -8.70 -59.38
CA LEU A 480 -5.27 -9.56 -58.25
C LEU A 480 -6.15 -8.84 -57.24
N ARG A 481 -7.29 -9.44 -56.90
CA ARG A 481 -8.15 -9.05 -55.77
C ARG A 481 -8.50 -10.30 -54.97
N ALA A 482 -7.96 -10.41 -53.76
CA ALA A 482 -8.23 -11.55 -52.87
C ALA A 482 -8.69 -11.03 -51.49
N PRO A 483 -9.99 -11.09 -51.19
CA PRO A 483 -10.49 -10.82 -49.85
C PRO A 483 -9.89 -11.77 -48.81
N VAL A 484 -9.69 -11.27 -47.59
CA VAL A 484 -9.29 -12.05 -46.42
C VAL A 484 -10.32 -11.78 -45.34
N TYR A 485 -10.92 -12.84 -44.79
CA TYR A 485 -11.93 -12.73 -43.74
C TYR A 485 -11.28 -12.90 -42.37
N SER A 486 -11.54 -11.96 -41.46
CA SER A 486 -11.18 -12.10 -40.05
C SER A 486 -12.37 -12.58 -39.25
N TRP A 487 -12.10 -13.36 -38.21
CA TRP A 487 -13.10 -14.07 -37.43
C TRP A 487 -12.80 -13.95 -35.94
N THR A 488 -13.84 -13.71 -35.15
CA THR A 488 -13.77 -13.71 -33.68
C THR A 488 -14.46 -14.95 -33.14
N HIS A 489 -13.92 -15.49 -32.04
CA HIS A 489 -14.47 -16.68 -31.40
C HIS A 489 -15.87 -16.42 -30.85
N ARG A 490 -16.74 -17.43 -30.88
CA ARG A 490 -18.14 -17.32 -30.46
C ARG A 490 -18.29 -16.89 -29.00
N SER A 491 -17.37 -17.28 -28.12
CA SER A 491 -17.43 -16.91 -26.70
C SER A 491 -17.31 -15.40 -26.46
N ALA A 492 -16.73 -14.61 -27.38
CA ALA A 492 -16.81 -13.15 -27.33
C ALA A 492 -18.23 -12.68 -27.66
N ASP A 493 -19.07 -12.52 -26.64
CA ASP A 493 -20.47 -12.12 -26.81
C ASP A 493 -20.62 -10.67 -27.36
N ARG A 494 -21.84 -10.29 -27.75
CA ARG A 494 -22.15 -8.93 -28.26
C ARG A 494 -22.69 -7.97 -27.19
N THR A 495 -22.81 -8.41 -25.95
CA THR A 495 -23.65 -7.73 -24.93
C THR A 495 -22.94 -7.48 -23.60
N ASN A 496 -21.75 -8.05 -23.40
CA ASN A 496 -21.03 -8.11 -22.12
C ASN A 496 -21.99 -8.55 -21.01
N THR A 497 -22.55 -9.74 -21.18
CA THR A 497 -23.59 -10.25 -20.28
C THR A 497 -22.97 -10.74 -18.97
N ILE A 498 -23.45 -10.23 -17.83
CA ILE A 498 -23.01 -10.65 -16.50
C ILE A 498 -24.07 -11.57 -15.88
N SER A 499 -23.64 -12.77 -15.46
CA SER A 499 -24.53 -13.71 -14.78
C SER A 499 -24.71 -13.36 -13.30
N SER A 500 -25.80 -13.82 -12.69
CA SER A 500 -26.05 -13.65 -11.25
C SER A 500 -25.62 -14.85 -10.40
N ASP A 501 -25.17 -15.94 -11.04
CA ASP A 501 -24.90 -17.24 -10.43
C ASP A 501 -23.54 -17.86 -10.84
N SER A 502 -22.76 -17.13 -11.64
CA SER A 502 -21.44 -17.58 -12.12
C SER A 502 -20.46 -16.40 -12.20
N ILE A 503 -19.17 -16.68 -12.02
CA ILE A 503 -18.10 -15.70 -12.27
C ILE A 503 -18.12 -15.33 -13.76
N THR A 504 -18.13 -14.04 -14.06
CA THR A 504 -18.12 -13.56 -15.45
C THR A 504 -16.81 -12.83 -15.74
N GLN A 505 -16.02 -13.33 -16.68
CA GLN A 505 -14.80 -12.67 -17.16
C GLN A 505 -15.10 -11.84 -18.41
N ILE A 506 -14.85 -10.53 -18.36
CA ILE A 506 -15.00 -9.62 -19.51
C ILE A 506 -13.63 -9.04 -19.88
N PRO A 507 -13.07 -9.41 -21.04
CA PRO A 507 -11.85 -8.78 -21.56
C PRO A 507 -12.05 -7.27 -21.79
N LEU A 508 -11.08 -6.46 -21.36
CA LEU A 508 -11.22 -5.00 -21.40
C LEU A 508 -11.13 -4.41 -22.79
N VAL A 509 -10.63 -5.16 -23.78
CA VAL A 509 -10.73 -4.82 -25.19
C VAL A 509 -12.17 -4.80 -25.72
N LYS A 510 -13.15 -5.29 -24.95
CA LYS A 510 -14.59 -5.14 -25.25
C LYS A 510 -15.18 -3.79 -24.82
N SER A 511 -14.32 -2.85 -24.41
CA SER A 511 -14.68 -1.45 -24.18
C SER A 511 -15.14 -0.76 -25.47
N PHE A 512 -15.85 0.37 -25.34
CA PHE A 512 -16.25 1.18 -26.50
C PHE A 512 -15.52 2.52 -26.58
N ASN A 513 -14.84 2.93 -25.51
CA ASN A 513 -14.07 4.17 -25.46
C ASN A 513 -12.79 3.97 -24.63
N LEU A 514 -11.68 4.54 -25.12
CA LEU A 514 -10.40 4.64 -24.43
C LEU A 514 -10.02 6.12 -24.36
N ASN A 515 -9.54 6.58 -23.20
CA ASN A 515 -9.09 7.96 -23.05
C ASN A 515 -7.71 8.19 -23.70
N SER A 516 -7.39 9.46 -23.96
CA SER A 516 -6.11 9.86 -24.54
C SER A 516 -4.93 9.31 -23.72
N GLY A 517 -3.92 8.73 -24.38
CA GLY A 517 -2.78 8.08 -23.74
C GLY A 517 -3.00 6.60 -23.37
N THR A 518 -4.21 6.07 -23.57
CA THR A 518 -4.52 4.64 -23.49
C THR A 518 -4.60 4.03 -24.89
N SER A 519 -4.09 2.82 -25.06
CA SER A 519 -4.03 2.12 -26.35
C SER A 519 -4.28 0.62 -26.19
N VAL A 520 -4.82 -0.02 -27.22
CA VAL A 520 -4.84 -1.48 -27.31
C VAL A 520 -3.47 -1.94 -27.80
N VAL A 521 -2.93 -3.00 -27.19
CA VAL A 521 -1.67 -3.64 -27.58
C VAL A 521 -1.87 -5.14 -27.73
N SER A 522 -1.02 -5.76 -28.56
CA SER A 522 -1.06 -7.20 -28.80
C SER A 522 -0.96 -7.96 -27.48
N GLY A 523 -1.84 -8.94 -27.29
CA GLY A 523 -1.74 -9.85 -26.15
C GLY A 523 -0.44 -10.68 -26.18
N PRO A 524 0.06 -11.14 -25.03
CA PRO A 524 1.31 -11.92 -24.93
C PRO A 524 1.17 -13.38 -25.40
N GLY A 525 -0.04 -13.83 -25.77
CA GLY A 525 -0.32 -15.18 -26.28
C GLY A 525 -1.13 -16.07 -25.34
N PHE A 526 -1.25 -15.71 -24.05
CA PHE A 526 -1.98 -16.49 -23.03
C PHE A 526 -3.21 -15.77 -22.45
N THR A 527 -3.66 -14.68 -23.07
CA THR A 527 -4.81 -13.87 -22.64
C THR A 527 -6.06 -14.12 -23.49
N GLY A 528 -5.96 -14.89 -24.57
CA GLY A 528 -7.08 -15.15 -25.49
C GLY A 528 -7.47 -13.96 -26.38
N GLY A 529 -6.69 -12.87 -26.34
CA GLY A 529 -6.91 -11.65 -27.10
C GLY A 529 -5.95 -10.53 -26.72
N ASP A 530 -6.18 -9.35 -27.28
CA ASP A 530 -5.40 -8.15 -26.99
C ASP A 530 -5.69 -7.59 -25.59
N ILE A 531 -4.82 -6.69 -25.12
CA ILE A 531 -4.90 -6.07 -23.79
C ILE A 531 -4.83 -4.55 -23.89
N ILE A 532 -5.21 -3.85 -22.82
CA ILE A 532 -5.14 -2.39 -22.73
C ILE A 532 -3.82 -1.97 -22.08
N ARG A 533 -3.11 -1.02 -22.69
CA ARG A 533 -1.94 -0.36 -22.13
C ARG A 533 -2.21 1.11 -21.88
N THR A 534 -1.85 1.60 -20.70
CA THR A 534 -1.96 3.01 -20.35
C THR A 534 -0.77 3.51 -19.51
N ASN A 535 -0.52 4.80 -19.60
CA ASN A 535 0.43 5.54 -18.77
C ASN A 535 -0.20 6.80 -18.15
N VAL A 536 -1.52 6.97 -18.26
CA VAL A 536 -2.21 8.19 -17.83
C VAL A 536 -2.77 8.09 -16.42
N ASN A 537 -2.88 9.26 -15.77
CA ASN A 537 -3.62 9.44 -14.54
C ASN A 537 -5.07 9.82 -14.86
N GLY A 538 -6.05 9.31 -14.11
CA GLY A 538 -7.47 9.53 -14.31
C GLY A 538 -8.20 8.37 -15.01
N SER A 539 -9.27 8.69 -15.75
CA SER A 539 -10.09 7.69 -16.44
C SER A 539 -9.30 6.99 -17.54
N VAL A 540 -9.38 5.66 -17.62
CA VAL A 540 -8.66 4.83 -18.60
C VAL A 540 -9.56 4.41 -19.75
N LEU A 541 -10.72 3.83 -19.44
CA LEU A 541 -11.65 3.23 -20.40
C LEU A 541 -13.11 3.32 -19.96
N SER A 542 -14.03 3.08 -20.91
CA SER A 542 -15.46 2.89 -20.65
C SER A 542 -16.03 1.73 -21.46
N MET A 543 -16.87 0.92 -20.81
CA MET A 543 -17.47 -0.27 -21.40
C MET A 543 -18.95 -0.40 -21.03
N GLY A 544 -19.74 -0.97 -21.94
CA GLY A 544 -21.14 -1.29 -21.67
C GLY A 544 -21.26 -2.68 -21.04
N LEU A 545 -22.08 -2.83 -20.01
CA LEU A 545 -22.36 -4.10 -19.34
C LEU A 545 -23.86 -4.39 -19.36
N ASN A 546 -24.23 -5.67 -19.36
CA ASN A 546 -25.62 -6.11 -19.30
C ASN A 546 -25.80 -7.19 -18.22
N PHE A 547 -26.30 -6.82 -17.07
CA PHE A 547 -26.57 -7.73 -15.96
C PHE A 547 -27.90 -8.47 -16.20
N ASN A 548 -27.90 -9.80 -16.12
CA ASN A 548 -29.08 -10.63 -16.42
C ASN A 548 -30.21 -10.49 -15.38
N ASN A 549 -29.88 -10.08 -14.16
CA ASN A 549 -30.80 -9.85 -13.07
C ASN A 549 -31.56 -8.53 -13.23
N THR A 550 -32.85 -8.56 -12.84
CA THR A 550 -33.74 -7.40 -12.81
C THR A 550 -33.77 -6.70 -11.44
N SER A 551 -33.44 -7.40 -10.37
CA SER A 551 -33.21 -6.85 -9.02
C SER A 551 -31.74 -6.55 -8.78
N LEU A 552 -31.40 -5.60 -7.90
CA LEU A 552 -30.01 -5.33 -7.52
C LEU A 552 -29.35 -6.59 -6.96
N GLN A 553 -28.24 -7.00 -7.57
CA GLN A 553 -27.38 -8.10 -7.12
C GLN A 553 -26.01 -7.51 -6.76
N ARG A 554 -25.41 -8.05 -5.70
CA ARG A 554 -24.05 -7.68 -5.29
C ARG A 554 -23.01 -8.53 -5.99
N TYR A 555 -21.92 -7.89 -6.39
CA TYR A 555 -20.79 -8.49 -7.08
C TYR A 555 -19.47 -8.02 -6.49
N ARG A 556 -18.56 -8.93 -6.19
CA ARG A 556 -17.15 -8.59 -5.99
C ARG A 556 -16.54 -8.36 -7.36
N VAL A 557 -15.66 -7.37 -7.44
CA VAL A 557 -14.95 -7.04 -8.67
C VAL A 557 -13.48 -7.34 -8.47
N ARG A 558 -12.86 -7.93 -9.49
CA ARG A 558 -11.40 -7.95 -9.60
C ARG A 558 -10.94 -7.67 -11.01
N VAL A 559 -9.77 -7.07 -11.16
CA VAL A 559 -9.19 -6.73 -12.45
C VAL A 559 -7.85 -7.44 -12.60
N ARG A 560 -7.67 -8.19 -13.70
CA ARG A 560 -6.39 -8.83 -14.01
C ARG A 560 -5.46 -7.81 -14.67
N TYR A 561 -4.35 -7.50 -14.02
CA TYR A 561 -3.45 -6.39 -14.40
C TYR A 561 -1.98 -6.80 -14.33
N ALA A 562 -1.13 -6.03 -15.02
CA ALA A 562 0.32 -6.01 -14.85
C ALA A 562 0.83 -4.57 -14.76
N ALA A 563 1.63 -4.24 -13.75
CA ALA A 563 2.03 -2.87 -13.44
C ALA A 563 3.52 -2.75 -13.16
N SER A 564 4.15 -1.72 -13.73
CA SER A 564 5.57 -1.41 -13.48
C SER A 564 5.83 -0.67 -12.15
N GLN A 565 4.77 -0.19 -11.49
CA GLN A 565 4.78 0.55 -10.22
C GLN A 565 3.48 0.27 -9.48
N THR A 566 3.42 0.63 -8.18
CA THR A 566 2.16 0.59 -7.42
C THR A 566 1.08 1.41 -8.13
N MET A 567 -0.10 0.83 -8.27
CA MET A 567 -1.23 1.38 -9.02
C MET A 567 -2.42 1.57 -8.09
N VAL A 568 -2.88 2.80 -7.89
CA VAL A 568 -4.15 3.05 -7.22
C VAL A 568 -5.27 2.96 -8.26
N LEU A 569 -6.17 2.00 -8.09
CA LEU A 569 -7.20 1.67 -9.06
C LEU A 569 -8.60 1.88 -8.45
N ARG A 570 -9.51 2.37 -9.28
CA ARG A 570 -10.93 2.49 -8.98
C ARG A 570 -11.77 1.95 -10.13
N VAL A 571 -12.82 1.20 -9.79
CA VAL A 571 -13.82 0.71 -10.74
C VAL A 571 -15.17 1.35 -10.42
N THR A 572 -15.85 1.87 -11.44
CA THR A 572 -17.21 2.42 -11.32
C THR A 572 -18.15 1.64 -12.23
N VAL A 573 -19.30 1.23 -11.72
CA VAL A 573 -20.36 0.50 -12.44
C VAL A 573 -21.72 1.06 -12.06
N GLY A 574 -22.44 1.66 -13.02
CA GLY A 574 -23.83 2.10 -12.80
C GLY A 574 -24.03 3.10 -11.65
N GLY A 575 -22.99 3.89 -11.32
CA GLY A 575 -23.00 4.83 -10.18
C GLY A 575 -22.48 4.23 -8.86
N SER A 576 -22.32 2.91 -8.76
CA SER A 576 -21.59 2.25 -7.68
C SER A 576 -20.10 2.31 -7.95
N THR A 577 -19.30 2.66 -6.96
CA THR A 577 -17.84 2.83 -7.11
C THR A 577 -17.10 2.06 -6.02
N THR A 578 -16.03 1.38 -6.40
CA THR A 578 -15.10 0.77 -5.44
C THR A 578 -14.24 1.85 -4.79
N PHE A 579 -13.68 1.59 -3.61
CA PHE A 579 -12.70 2.47 -2.99
C PHE A 579 -11.43 2.58 -3.83
N ASP A 580 -10.70 3.69 -3.68
CA ASP A 580 -9.35 3.81 -4.20
C ASP A 580 -8.43 2.87 -3.42
N GLN A 581 -7.91 1.85 -4.09
CA GLN A 581 -7.04 0.87 -3.47
C GLN A 581 -5.71 0.78 -4.22
N GLY A 582 -4.62 0.83 -3.47
CA GLY A 582 -3.26 0.67 -3.98
C GLY A 582 -2.94 -0.81 -4.22
N PHE A 583 -2.60 -1.16 -5.45
CA PHE A 583 -2.16 -2.51 -5.83
C PHE A 583 -0.67 -2.50 -6.19
N PRO A 584 0.13 -3.48 -5.73
CA PRO A 584 1.59 -3.46 -5.88
C PRO A 584 2.04 -3.62 -7.34
N SER A 585 3.28 -3.21 -7.63
CA SER A 585 3.94 -3.52 -8.91
C SER A 585 4.12 -5.03 -9.10
N THR A 586 4.02 -5.49 -10.35
CA THR A 586 4.10 -6.92 -10.71
C THR A 586 5.19 -7.22 -11.74
N MET A 587 5.81 -6.20 -12.31
CA MET A 587 6.85 -6.31 -13.33
C MET A 587 7.79 -5.11 -13.28
N SER A 588 8.98 -5.23 -13.87
CA SER A 588 9.87 -4.09 -14.07
C SER A 588 9.45 -3.24 -15.27
N ALA A 589 9.87 -1.97 -15.30
CA ALA A 589 9.67 -1.12 -16.47
C ALA A 589 10.38 -1.70 -17.71
N ASN A 590 9.64 -1.88 -18.80
CA ASN A 590 10.08 -2.50 -20.07
C ASN A 590 10.34 -4.02 -20.04
N GLU A 591 9.96 -4.73 -18.98
CA GLU A 591 10.00 -6.19 -18.97
C GLU A 591 8.98 -6.77 -19.96
N SER A 592 9.33 -7.89 -20.61
CA SER A 592 8.38 -8.63 -21.45
C SER A 592 7.29 -9.26 -20.59
N LEU A 593 6.04 -9.14 -21.03
CA LEU A 593 4.90 -9.75 -20.34
C LEU A 593 4.98 -11.29 -20.40
N THR A 594 5.08 -11.92 -19.24
CA THR A 594 4.97 -13.36 -19.04
C THR A 594 3.79 -13.67 -18.13
N SER A 595 3.45 -14.95 -17.97
CA SER A 595 2.33 -15.38 -17.14
C SER A 595 2.41 -14.86 -15.70
N GLN A 596 3.63 -14.75 -15.14
CA GLN A 596 3.91 -14.24 -13.79
C GLN A 596 3.76 -12.73 -13.65
N SER A 597 3.78 -11.97 -14.76
CA SER A 597 3.61 -10.52 -14.73
C SER A 597 2.20 -10.10 -14.32
N PHE A 598 1.21 -10.99 -14.46
CA PHE A 598 -0.19 -10.68 -14.19
C PHE A 598 -0.64 -11.10 -12.79
N ARG A 599 -1.35 -10.21 -12.11
CA ARG A 599 -2.05 -10.48 -10.83
C ARG A 599 -3.49 -9.96 -10.89
N PHE A 600 -4.28 -10.30 -9.87
CA PHE A 600 -5.60 -9.72 -9.67
C PHE A 600 -5.54 -8.56 -8.69
N ALA A 601 -6.12 -7.43 -9.08
CA ALA A 601 -6.50 -6.35 -8.19
C ALA A 601 -7.92 -6.66 -7.71
N GLU A 602 -8.05 -7.19 -6.49
CA GLU A 602 -9.34 -7.59 -5.92
C GLU A 602 -9.87 -6.52 -4.97
N PHE A 603 -11.10 -6.09 -5.19
CA PHE A 603 -11.76 -5.10 -4.34
C PHE A 603 -12.59 -5.82 -3.26
N PRO A 604 -12.37 -5.54 -1.97
CA PRO A 604 -13.06 -6.23 -0.88
C PRO A 604 -14.56 -5.88 -0.83
N VAL A 605 -14.91 -4.62 -1.12
CA VAL A 605 -16.30 -4.18 -1.11
C VAL A 605 -16.94 -4.39 -2.48
N GLY A 606 -18.02 -5.17 -2.49
CA GLY A 606 -18.79 -5.44 -3.69
C GLY A 606 -19.58 -4.23 -4.21
N ILE A 607 -19.85 -4.22 -5.51
CA ILE A 607 -20.76 -3.27 -6.16
C ILE A 607 -22.17 -3.87 -6.26
N SER A 608 -23.19 -3.03 -6.29
CA SER A 608 -24.56 -3.48 -6.57
C SER A 608 -24.99 -3.01 -7.96
N ALA A 609 -25.40 -3.94 -8.82
CA ALA A 609 -25.80 -3.62 -10.18
C ALA A 609 -26.95 -4.52 -10.68
N SER A 610 -27.72 -3.99 -11.63
CA SER A 610 -28.77 -4.72 -12.33
C SER A 610 -29.01 -4.10 -13.72
N GLY A 611 -29.54 -4.91 -14.64
CA GLY A 611 -29.84 -4.50 -16.01
C GLY A 611 -28.66 -3.89 -16.78
N SER A 612 -28.97 -2.97 -17.67
CA SER A 612 -28.01 -2.34 -18.57
C SER A 612 -27.23 -1.22 -17.86
N GLN A 613 -25.91 -1.37 -17.73
CA GLN A 613 -25.04 -0.41 -17.04
C GLN A 613 -23.84 -0.01 -17.89
N THR A 614 -23.15 1.06 -17.47
CA THR A 614 -21.82 1.44 -17.98
C THR A 614 -20.80 1.24 -16.86
N ALA A 615 -19.65 0.69 -17.22
CA ALA A 615 -18.51 0.56 -16.32
C ALA A 615 -17.31 1.37 -16.81
N GLY A 616 -16.50 1.85 -15.87
CA GLY A 616 -15.27 2.58 -16.12
C GLY A 616 -14.17 2.18 -15.14
N ILE A 617 -12.93 2.26 -15.60
CA ILE A 617 -11.73 2.08 -14.79
C ILE A 617 -10.97 3.40 -14.76
N SER A 618 -10.53 3.81 -13.57
CA SER A 618 -9.68 4.99 -13.36
C SER A 618 -8.48 4.65 -12.48
N ILE A 619 -7.37 5.35 -12.72
CA ILE A 619 -6.12 5.25 -11.96
C ILE A 619 -5.86 6.60 -11.29
N SER A 620 -5.33 6.59 -10.06
CA SER A 620 -4.95 7.80 -9.31
C SER A 620 -3.51 7.72 -8.78
N ASN A 621 -2.52 8.05 -9.63
CA ASN A 621 -1.09 7.89 -9.34
C ASN A 621 -0.26 9.17 -9.57
N ASN A 622 0.88 9.26 -8.89
CA ASN A 622 1.88 10.31 -9.11
C ASN A 622 2.48 10.24 -10.53
N ALA A 623 2.77 11.40 -11.12
CA ALA A 623 3.30 11.49 -12.48
C ALA A 623 4.71 10.86 -12.62
N GLY A 624 4.92 9.98 -13.61
CA GLY A 624 6.21 9.31 -13.84
C GLY A 624 6.24 8.37 -15.06
N ARG A 625 7.35 7.65 -15.27
CA ARG A 625 7.49 6.57 -16.29
C ARG A 625 6.79 5.28 -15.83
N GLN A 626 5.47 5.33 -15.72
CA GLN A 626 4.64 4.20 -15.34
C GLN A 626 3.99 3.55 -16.57
N THR A 627 3.90 2.22 -16.57
CA THR A 627 3.18 1.46 -17.60
C THR A 627 2.28 0.45 -16.93
N PHE A 628 0.98 0.54 -17.22
CA PHE A 628 -0.05 -0.37 -16.72
C PHE A 628 -0.66 -1.13 -17.88
N HIS A 629 -0.84 -2.42 -17.70
CA HIS A 629 -1.51 -3.31 -18.63
C HIS A 629 -2.72 -3.92 -17.95
N PHE A 630 -3.86 -3.96 -18.65
CA PHE A 630 -5.09 -4.55 -18.16
C PHE A 630 -5.63 -5.56 -19.16
N ASP A 631 -5.92 -6.76 -18.66
CA ASP A 631 -6.42 -7.90 -19.45
C ASP A 631 -7.95 -7.94 -19.43
N LYS A 632 -8.51 -8.20 -18.24
CA LYS A 632 -9.95 -8.42 -18.03
C LYS A 632 -10.43 -7.95 -16.67
N ILE A 633 -11.73 -7.68 -16.59
CA ILE A 633 -12.47 -7.47 -15.35
C ILE A 633 -13.34 -8.69 -15.08
N GLU A 634 -13.41 -9.11 -13.82
CA GLU A 634 -14.21 -10.27 -13.40
C GLU A 634 -15.25 -9.84 -12.36
N PHE A 635 -16.48 -10.29 -12.55
CA PHE A 635 -17.60 -10.08 -11.63
C PHE A 635 -17.94 -11.41 -10.96
N ILE A 636 -17.85 -11.45 -9.64
CA ILE A 636 -18.10 -12.63 -8.82
C ILE A 636 -19.40 -12.37 -8.06
N PRO A 637 -20.50 -13.08 -8.36
CA PRO A 637 -21.76 -12.88 -7.64
C PRO A 637 -21.56 -13.29 -6.19
N ILE A 638 -22.00 -12.44 -5.26
CA ILE A 638 -21.87 -12.71 -3.83
C ILE A 638 -23.25 -12.92 -3.19
N THR A 639 -23.34 -13.90 -2.30
CA THR A 639 -24.44 -14.07 -1.36
C THR A 639 -24.02 -13.53 0.01
N ALA A 640 -24.98 -13.09 0.84
CA ALA A 640 -24.67 -12.53 2.16
C ALA A 640 -23.84 -13.49 3.05
N THR A 641 -24.01 -14.80 2.86
CA THR A 641 -23.24 -15.85 3.56
C THR A 641 -21.77 -15.89 3.14
N PHE A 642 -21.46 -15.71 1.85
CA PHE A 642 -20.08 -15.71 1.37
C PHE A 642 -19.30 -14.45 1.78
N GLU A 643 -19.96 -13.28 1.83
CA GLU A 643 -19.36 -12.05 2.40
C GLU A 643 -18.92 -12.32 3.85
N ALA A 644 -19.77 -12.95 4.64
CA ALA A 644 -19.46 -13.27 6.03
C ALA A 644 -18.34 -14.30 6.18
N GLU A 645 -18.28 -15.35 5.35
CA GLU A 645 -17.19 -16.34 5.35
C GLU A 645 -15.83 -15.72 4.97
N TYR A 646 -15.80 -14.85 3.95
CA TYR A 646 -14.57 -14.17 3.54
C TYR A 646 -14.07 -13.19 4.60
N ASP A 647 -14.96 -12.36 5.14
CA ASP A 647 -14.60 -11.43 6.22
C ASP A 647 -14.12 -12.19 7.46
N LEU A 648 -14.73 -13.35 7.75
CA LEU A 648 -14.30 -14.25 8.82
C LEU A 648 -12.88 -14.79 8.58
N GLU A 649 -12.56 -15.27 7.37
CA GLU A 649 -11.22 -15.76 7.04
C GLU A 649 -10.18 -14.64 7.20
N ARG A 650 -10.47 -13.43 6.67
CA ARG A 650 -9.60 -12.26 6.81
C ARG A 650 -9.38 -11.87 8.27
N ALA A 651 -10.45 -11.86 9.07
CA ALA A 651 -10.36 -11.59 10.50
C ALA A 651 -9.55 -12.69 11.22
N GLN A 652 -9.73 -13.95 10.85
CA GLN A 652 -9.00 -15.07 11.41
C GLN A 652 -7.49 -14.99 11.13
N GLU A 653 -7.10 -14.62 9.92
CA GLU A 653 -5.69 -14.37 9.55
C GLU A 653 -5.10 -13.21 10.34
N ALA A 654 -5.81 -12.09 10.43
CA ALA A 654 -5.36 -10.91 11.19
C ALA A 654 -5.15 -11.23 12.68
N VAL A 655 -6.09 -11.96 13.30
CA VAL A 655 -5.97 -12.40 14.70
C VAL A 655 -4.80 -13.36 14.89
N ASN A 656 -4.62 -14.31 13.98
CA ASN A 656 -3.51 -15.26 14.05
C ASN A 656 -2.15 -14.55 13.90
N ALA A 657 -2.09 -13.47 13.12
CA ALA A 657 -0.87 -12.71 12.90
C ALA A 657 -0.35 -11.99 14.16
N LEU A 658 -1.18 -11.80 15.19
CA LEU A 658 -0.79 -11.18 16.47
C LEU A 658 0.19 -12.05 17.31
N PHE A 659 0.20 -13.37 17.11
CA PHE A 659 0.90 -14.32 17.98
C PHE A 659 2.16 -14.93 17.34
N THR A 660 3.16 -15.29 18.17
CA THR A 660 4.45 -15.87 17.72
C THR A 660 4.40 -17.34 17.29
N ASN A 661 3.37 -18.09 17.68
CA ASN A 661 3.19 -19.52 17.39
C ASN A 661 1.71 -19.84 17.13
N THR A 662 1.41 -21.02 16.56
CA THR A 662 0.05 -21.57 16.42
C THR A 662 -0.66 -21.87 17.74
N ASN A 663 0.02 -21.69 18.88
CA ASN A 663 -0.56 -21.73 20.22
C ASN A 663 -0.46 -20.33 20.84
N PRO A 664 -1.59 -19.61 21.05
CA PRO A 664 -1.59 -18.21 21.48
C PRO A 664 -1.11 -18.13 22.94
N ARG A 665 0.20 -17.93 23.13
CA ARG A 665 0.78 -17.72 24.46
C ARG A 665 1.64 -16.48 24.55
N ARG A 666 2.06 -15.90 23.42
CA ARG A 666 2.92 -14.72 23.36
C ARG A 666 2.63 -13.89 22.11
N LEU A 667 2.48 -12.58 22.30
CA LEU A 667 2.45 -11.60 21.23
C LEU A 667 3.78 -11.56 20.47
N LYS A 668 3.74 -11.22 19.18
CA LYS A 668 4.96 -10.86 18.44
C LYS A 668 5.50 -9.54 18.97
N THR A 669 6.83 -9.40 18.98
CA THR A 669 7.52 -8.21 19.53
C THR A 669 7.16 -6.90 18.80
N GLY A 670 6.90 -6.94 17.49
CA GLY A 670 6.48 -5.76 16.71
C GLY A 670 4.98 -5.47 16.68
N VAL A 671 4.15 -6.24 17.39
CA VAL A 671 2.71 -5.95 17.53
C VAL A 671 2.56 -4.92 18.63
N THR A 672 1.95 -3.78 18.34
CA THR A 672 1.69 -2.67 19.28
C THR A 672 0.27 -2.78 19.81
N ASP A 673 -0.02 -2.08 20.90
CA ASP A 673 -1.36 -2.05 21.48
C ASP A 673 -2.43 -1.51 20.50
N TYR A 674 -2.11 -0.43 19.76
CA TYR A 674 -2.98 0.11 18.71
C TYR A 674 -3.29 -0.91 17.60
N HIS A 675 -2.31 -1.74 17.20
CA HIS A 675 -2.56 -2.80 16.21
C HIS A 675 -3.58 -3.83 16.70
N ILE A 676 -3.61 -4.14 17.99
CA ILE A 676 -4.58 -5.08 18.57
C ILE A 676 -5.99 -4.48 18.50
N ASP A 677 -6.13 -3.17 18.75
CA ASP A 677 -7.41 -2.45 18.64
C ASP A 677 -7.95 -2.44 17.20
N GLU A 678 -7.07 -2.26 16.20
CA GLU A 678 -7.44 -2.34 14.78
C GLU A 678 -7.91 -3.74 14.38
N VAL A 679 -7.20 -4.79 14.79
CA VAL A 679 -7.65 -6.17 14.56
C VAL A 679 -8.96 -6.44 15.31
N SER A 680 -9.17 -5.83 16.47
CA SER A 680 -10.43 -5.90 17.21
C SER A 680 -11.59 -5.24 16.45
N ASN A 681 -11.35 -4.12 15.77
CA ASN A 681 -12.35 -3.47 14.91
C ASN A 681 -12.75 -4.39 13.75
N LEU A 682 -11.79 -5.04 13.10
CA LEU A 682 -12.04 -6.00 12.03
C LEU A 682 -12.95 -7.17 12.49
N VAL A 683 -12.69 -7.73 13.68
CA VAL A 683 -13.52 -8.81 14.26
C VAL A 683 -14.91 -8.31 14.66
N ALA A 684 -15.02 -7.09 15.19
CA ALA A 684 -16.31 -6.50 15.58
C ALA A 684 -17.26 -6.31 14.40
N CYS A 685 -16.70 -6.12 13.18
CA CYS A 685 -17.45 -5.94 11.95
C CYS A 685 -17.95 -7.25 11.30
N LEU A 686 -17.56 -8.42 11.83
CA LEU A 686 -18.10 -9.70 11.36
C LEU A 686 -19.62 -9.77 11.57
N SER A 687 -20.30 -10.46 10.66
CA SER A 687 -21.77 -10.60 10.70
C SER A 687 -22.23 -11.34 11.96
N ASP A 688 -23.13 -10.72 12.73
CA ASP A 688 -23.82 -11.35 13.85
C ASP A 688 -24.85 -12.40 13.38
N GLU A 689 -25.28 -12.35 12.12
CA GLU A 689 -26.27 -13.29 11.56
C GLU A 689 -25.62 -14.59 11.09
N PHE A 690 -24.42 -14.51 10.49
CA PHE A 690 -23.81 -15.65 9.79
C PHE A 690 -22.59 -16.24 10.49
N CYS A 691 -21.86 -15.47 11.31
CA CYS A 691 -20.60 -15.90 11.91
C CYS A 691 -20.54 -15.64 13.43
N LEU A 692 -21.68 -15.67 14.12
CA LEU A 692 -21.76 -15.28 15.54
C LEU A 692 -20.82 -16.10 16.44
N ASP A 693 -20.72 -17.41 16.20
CA ASP A 693 -19.93 -18.32 17.03
C ASP A 693 -18.42 -18.11 16.78
N GLU A 694 -18.01 -18.02 15.52
CA GLU A 694 -16.61 -17.78 15.14
C GLU A 694 -16.16 -16.34 15.49
N LYS A 695 -17.05 -15.36 15.31
CA LYS A 695 -16.84 -13.97 15.78
C LYS A 695 -16.57 -13.95 17.27
N ARG A 696 -17.33 -14.71 18.06
CA ARG A 696 -17.13 -14.80 19.51
C ARG A 696 -15.77 -15.41 19.86
N GLU A 697 -15.38 -16.48 19.17
CA GLU A 697 -14.07 -17.12 19.34
C GLU A 697 -12.92 -16.15 19.00
N LEU A 698 -13.03 -15.44 17.87
CA LEU A 698 -12.03 -14.44 17.47
C LEU A 698 -11.96 -13.27 18.46
N LEU A 699 -13.11 -12.80 18.95
CA LEU A 699 -13.17 -11.72 19.92
C LEU A 699 -12.52 -12.14 21.26
N GLU A 700 -12.69 -13.40 21.67
CA GLU A 700 -11.98 -13.95 22.84
C GLU A 700 -10.46 -13.99 22.64
N LYS A 701 -10.00 -14.39 21.44
CA LYS A 701 -8.56 -14.38 21.10
C LYS A 701 -7.99 -12.96 21.07
N VAL A 702 -8.69 -11.99 20.50
CA VAL A 702 -8.25 -10.59 20.49
C VAL A 702 -8.26 -9.98 21.90
N LYS A 703 -9.29 -10.26 22.71
CA LYS A 703 -9.30 -9.87 24.13
C LYS A 703 -8.15 -10.51 24.92
N TYR A 704 -7.76 -11.73 24.57
CA TYR A 704 -6.59 -12.37 25.15
C TYR A 704 -5.28 -11.71 24.67
N ALA A 705 -5.18 -11.33 23.39
CA ALA A 705 -4.05 -10.54 22.88
C ALA A 705 -3.92 -9.21 23.63
N LYS A 706 -5.02 -8.47 23.83
CA LYS A 706 -5.03 -7.21 24.58
C LYS A 706 -4.54 -7.41 26.03
N ARG A 707 -5.03 -8.43 26.72
CA ARG A 707 -4.53 -8.79 28.07
C ARG A 707 -3.02 -9.09 28.09
N LEU A 708 -2.49 -9.76 27.08
CA LEU A 708 -1.04 -9.97 26.96
C LEU A 708 -0.27 -8.67 26.70
N SER A 709 -0.89 -7.70 26.02
CA SER A 709 -0.34 -6.34 25.84
C SER A 709 -0.29 -5.61 27.19
N ASP A 710 -1.37 -5.66 27.94
CA ASP A 710 -1.45 -5.09 29.29
C ASP A 710 -0.44 -5.75 30.24
N GLU A 711 -0.30 -7.08 30.18
CA GLU A 711 0.65 -7.83 31.03
C GLU A 711 2.13 -7.51 30.75
N ARG A 712 2.49 -7.16 29.50
CA ARG A 712 3.87 -6.78 29.15
C ARG A 712 4.14 -5.28 29.35
N ASN A 713 3.08 -4.46 29.46
CA ASN A 713 3.18 -3.03 29.62
C ASN A 713 3.53 -2.69 31.07
N LEU A 714 4.66 -2.02 31.28
CA LEU A 714 5.11 -1.62 32.62
C LEU A 714 4.51 -0.28 33.07
N LEU A 715 3.78 0.42 32.20
CA LEU A 715 3.04 1.61 32.58
C LEU A 715 1.85 1.22 33.47
N GLN A 716 1.72 1.90 34.60
CA GLN A 716 0.55 1.80 35.47
C GLN A 716 -0.58 2.65 34.89
N ASP A 717 -1.82 2.17 34.99
CA ASP A 717 -3.01 2.84 34.47
C ASP A 717 -2.88 3.30 33.00
N PRO A 718 -2.64 2.37 32.04
CA PRO A 718 -2.45 2.72 30.63
C PRO A 718 -3.69 3.36 29.98
N ASN A 719 -4.87 3.22 30.60
CA ASN A 719 -6.15 3.80 30.18
C ASN A 719 -6.54 5.09 30.91
N PHE A 720 -5.60 5.70 31.66
CA PHE A 720 -5.76 7.02 32.27
C PHE A 720 -6.99 7.17 33.19
N THR A 721 -7.40 6.10 33.87
CA THR A 721 -8.61 6.08 34.72
C THR A 721 -8.41 6.76 36.10
N SER A 722 -7.17 7.06 36.45
CA SER A 722 -6.76 7.48 37.79
C SER A 722 -5.63 8.53 37.82
N ILE A 723 -5.56 9.42 36.84
CA ILE A 723 -4.61 10.55 36.87
C ILE A 723 -4.81 11.37 38.16
N ASN A 724 -3.72 11.69 38.86
CA ASN A 724 -3.68 12.47 40.10
C ASN A 724 -4.45 11.87 41.31
N LYS A 725 -4.79 10.58 41.31
CA LYS A 725 -5.45 9.95 42.47
C LYS A 725 -4.42 9.44 43.49
N GLN A 726 -4.59 9.79 44.77
CA GLN A 726 -3.83 9.21 45.88
C GLN A 726 -4.27 7.77 46.17
N PRO A 727 -3.35 6.85 46.52
CA PRO A 727 -3.72 5.50 46.95
C PRO A 727 -4.50 5.51 48.27
N ASP A 728 -5.63 4.81 48.33
CA ASP A 728 -6.53 4.72 49.51
C ASP A 728 -5.89 4.06 50.77
N PHE A 729 -4.63 3.62 50.72
CA PHE A 729 -4.01 2.77 51.75
C PHE A 729 -3.06 3.48 52.75
N ILE A 730 -2.88 4.80 52.67
CA ILE A 730 -2.08 5.53 53.67
C ILE A 730 -3.00 6.01 54.80
N SER A 731 -3.18 5.16 55.83
CA SER A 731 -3.78 5.61 57.09
C SER A 731 -2.83 6.61 57.75
N THR A 732 -3.21 7.88 57.80
CA THR A 732 -2.53 8.90 58.60
C THR A 732 -2.68 8.58 60.08
N ASN A 733 -1.73 7.82 60.63
CA ASN A 733 -1.51 7.83 62.07
C ASN A 733 -0.73 9.11 62.39
N GLU A 734 -1.32 9.91 63.26
CA GLU A 734 -0.84 11.20 63.74
C GLU A 734 0.65 11.13 64.17
N GLN A 735 1.53 11.82 63.41
CA GLN A 735 2.80 12.47 63.83
C GLN A 735 3.91 12.58 62.76
N SER A 736 3.60 12.37 61.47
CA SER A 736 4.46 12.87 60.39
C SER A 736 3.61 13.51 59.28
N ASN A 737 3.43 14.83 59.34
CA ASN A 737 3.05 15.61 58.17
C ASN A 737 4.27 15.63 57.25
N PHE A 738 4.30 14.78 56.22
CA PHE A 738 5.10 14.80 54.97
C PHE A 738 5.31 13.35 54.50
N THR A 739 4.32 12.78 53.81
CA THR A 739 4.61 11.70 52.84
C THR A 739 5.25 12.36 51.63
N SER A 740 6.52 12.04 51.35
CA SER A 740 7.26 12.66 50.25
C SER A 740 6.57 12.36 48.90
N ILE A 741 6.58 13.34 47.99
CA ILE A 741 6.05 13.22 46.62
C ILE A 741 6.70 12.04 45.87
N HIS A 742 7.90 11.64 46.28
CA HIS A 742 8.62 10.48 45.75
C HIS A 742 7.84 9.16 45.88
N GLU A 743 7.21 8.88 47.02
CA GLU A 743 6.41 7.64 47.21
C GLU A 743 5.06 7.71 46.45
N GLN A 744 4.56 8.90 46.14
CA GLN A 744 3.27 9.09 45.46
C GLN A 744 3.36 8.96 43.93
N SER A 745 4.51 9.28 43.34
CA SER A 745 4.75 9.22 41.89
C SER A 745 4.99 7.81 41.32
N GLU A 746 5.20 6.81 42.18
CA GLU A 746 5.44 5.41 41.80
C GLU A 746 4.14 4.62 41.58
N HIS A 747 2.98 5.25 41.76
CA HIS A 747 1.68 4.57 41.79
C HIS A 747 0.66 5.09 40.76
N GLY A 748 1.10 5.73 39.68
CA GLY A 748 0.21 6.10 38.56
C GLY A 748 0.64 7.34 37.79
N TRP A 749 -0.28 7.87 36.98
CA TRP A 749 -0.08 9.09 36.19
C TRP A 749 -0.30 10.36 37.01
N TRP A 750 0.58 11.33 36.82
CA TRP A 750 0.47 12.68 37.37
C TRP A 750 0.47 13.70 36.24
N GLY A 751 -0.44 14.67 36.29
CA GLY A 751 -0.58 15.64 35.21
C GLY A 751 -1.11 17.00 35.65
N SER A 752 -0.85 18.01 34.83
CA SER A 752 -1.38 19.37 35.00
C SER A 752 -2.92 19.40 34.88
N GLU A 753 -3.57 20.40 35.50
CA GLU A 753 -5.05 20.50 35.61
C GLU A 753 -5.81 20.52 34.27
N ASN A 754 -5.18 20.97 33.18
CA ASN A 754 -5.83 21.19 31.89
C ASN A 754 -5.86 19.96 30.96
N ILE A 755 -5.37 18.81 31.41
CA ILE A 755 -5.41 17.58 30.63
C ILE A 755 -6.84 17.03 30.61
N THR A 756 -7.33 16.63 29.43
CA THR A 756 -8.63 15.95 29.33
C THR A 756 -8.50 14.53 28.80
N ILE A 757 -9.29 13.63 29.37
CA ILE A 757 -9.40 12.23 28.97
C ILE A 757 -10.75 12.07 28.28
N GLN A 758 -10.76 11.40 27.13
CA GLN A 758 -11.98 11.13 26.38
C GLN A 758 -12.10 9.64 26.07
N GLU A 759 -13.34 9.14 26.07
CA GLU A 759 -13.65 7.74 25.80
C GLU A 759 -13.73 7.50 24.30
N GLY A 760 -12.62 7.06 23.69
CA GLY A 760 -12.53 6.71 22.27
C GLY A 760 -12.82 7.87 21.29
N ASN A 761 -12.41 7.69 20.04
CA ASN A 761 -12.81 8.53 18.92
C ASN A 761 -12.70 7.73 17.59
N ASP A 762 -12.58 8.43 16.45
CA ASP A 762 -12.40 7.82 15.12
C ASP A 762 -11.05 7.08 14.97
N VAL A 763 -10.05 7.41 15.80
CA VAL A 763 -8.70 6.82 15.83
C VAL A 763 -8.55 5.85 17.01
N PHE A 764 -8.82 6.32 18.23
CA PHE A 764 -8.64 5.57 19.46
C PHE A 764 -9.88 4.72 19.80
N LYS A 765 -9.67 3.45 20.12
CA LYS A 765 -10.73 2.56 20.63
C LYS A 765 -10.95 2.70 22.13
N GLU A 766 -9.89 3.02 22.85
CA GLU A 766 -9.86 3.14 24.30
C GLU A 766 -9.74 4.61 24.74
N ASN A 767 -9.55 4.82 26.05
CA ASN A 767 -9.35 6.16 26.59
C ASN A 767 -8.04 6.75 26.05
N TYR A 768 -8.11 7.97 25.57
CA TYR A 768 -6.94 8.71 25.11
C TYR A 768 -6.84 10.04 25.83
N VAL A 769 -5.64 10.61 25.83
CA VAL A 769 -5.33 11.84 26.54
C VAL A 769 -5.13 12.99 25.57
N THR A 770 -5.61 14.16 25.97
CA THR A 770 -5.42 15.42 25.24
C THR A 770 -4.65 16.40 26.11
N LEU A 771 -3.55 16.90 25.56
CA LEU A 771 -2.69 17.90 26.20
C LEU A 771 -2.86 19.23 25.43
N PRO A 772 -3.46 20.27 26.03
CA PRO A 772 -3.50 21.59 25.41
C PRO A 772 -2.18 22.36 25.61
N GLY A 773 -2.02 23.44 24.83
CA GLY A 773 -0.92 24.39 25.00
C GLY A 773 -1.03 25.21 26.29
N THR A 774 0.05 25.93 26.61
CA THR A 774 0.13 26.80 27.78
C THR A 774 0.51 28.23 27.40
N PHE A 775 -0.04 29.21 28.12
CA PHE A 775 0.28 30.63 27.93
C PHE A 775 1.65 31.02 28.51
N ASN A 776 2.19 30.22 29.44
CA ASN A 776 3.48 30.49 30.08
C ASN A 776 4.36 29.24 30.00
N GLU A 777 5.54 29.38 29.39
CA GLU A 777 6.53 28.30 29.22
C GLU A 777 6.89 27.63 30.55
N CYS A 778 6.80 28.37 31.66
CA CYS A 778 7.16 27.92 33.00
C CYS A 778 6.05 27.18 33.75
N TYR A 779 4.84 27.20 33.18
CA TYR A 779 3.71 26.38 33.58
C TYR A 779 3.30 25.47 32.42
N PRO A 780 4.18 24.52 32.02
CA PRO A 780 3.88 23.62 30.91
C PRO A 780 2.68 22.74 31.24
N THR A 781 1.97 22.32 30.19
CA THR A 781 1.07 21.17 30.28
C THR A 781 1.94 19.92 30.31
N TYR A 782 1.76 19.06 31.31
CA TYR A 782 2.60 17.88 31.48
C TYR A 782 1.79 16.67 31.94
N LEU A 783 2.23 15.50 31.51
CA LEU A 783 1.78 14.19 31.99
C LEU A 783 3.01 13.32 32.23
N TYR A 784 3.20 12.80 33.43
CA TYR A 784 4.36 11.97 33.74
C TYR A 784 4.03 10.79 34.64
N GLN A 785 4.91 9.79 34.60
CA GLN A 785 4.90 8.62 35.47
C GLN A 785 6.33 8.14 35.70
N LYS A 786 6.61 7.63 36.90
CA LYS A 786 7.86 6.92 37.19
C LYS A 786 7.63 5.42 37.11
N ILE A 787 8.42 4.75 36.28
CA ILE A 787 8.49 3.29 36.25
C ILE A 787 9.45 2.86 37.36
N GLY A 788 8.93 2.11 38.33
CA GLY A 788 9.67 1.70 39.52
C GLY A 788 10.88 0.83 39.20
N GLU A 789 11.94 0.97 40.00
CA GLU A 789 13.20 0.23 39.81
C GLU A 789 13.02 -1.29 39.94
N SER A 790 12.01 -1.76 40.68
CA SER A 790 11.65 -3.17 40.83
C SER A 790 11.09 -3.83 39.57
N GLU A 791 10.49 -3.04 38.67
CA GLU A 791 9.88 -3.52 37.42
C GLU A 791 10.91 -3.68 36.30
N LEU A 792 12.14 -3.16 36.52
CA LEU A 792 13.19 -3.10 35.52
C LEU A 792 14.21 -4.23 35.68
N LYS A 793 14.77 -4.68 34.56
CA LYS A 793 15.83 -5.69 34.50
C LYS A 793 17.18 -5.06 34.20
N ALA A 794 18.20 -5.54 34.90
CA ALA A 794 19.57 -5.09 34.69
C ALA A 794 20.04 -5.38 33.26
N TYR A 795 20.82 -4.45 32.69
CA TYR A 795 21.42 -4.57 31.36
C TYR A 795 20.42 -4.91 30.24
N THR A 796 19.28 -4.21 30.23
CA THR A 796 18.16 -4.49 29.32
C THR A 796 17.67 -3.19 28.66
N ARG A 797 17.30 -3.26 27.37
CA ARG A 797 16.67 -2.17 26.64
C ARG A 797 15.17 -2.21 26.83
N TYR A 798 14.60 -1.05 27.10
CA TYR A 798 13.17 -0.80 27.15
C TYR A 798 12.76 0.18 26.06
N GLN A 799 11.53 0.06 25.60
CA GLN A 799 10.95 0.87 24.54
C GLN A 799 9.64 1.47 25.03
N LEU A 800 9.54 2.80 24.97
CA LEU A 800 8.29 3.54 25.05
C LEU A 800 7.71 3.64 23.64
N SER A 801 6.45 3.30 23.44
CA SER A 801 5.74 3.49 22.18
C SER A 801 4.30 3.92 22.40
N GLY A 802 3.67 4.45 21.36
CA GLY A 802 2.27 4.83 21.39
C GLY A 802 1.79 5.38 20.05
N TYR A 803 0.55 5.85 20.03
CA TYR A 803 -0.08 6.41 18.83
C TYR A 803 -0.52 7.86 19.08
N ILE A 804 -0.19 8.75 18.15
CA ILE A 804 -0.50 10.18 18.17
C ILE A 804 -1.46 10.45 17.02
N GLU A 805 -2.69 10.85 17.33
CA GLU A 805 -3.67 11.29 16.32
C GLU A 805 -3.19 12.57 15.65
N ASP A 806 -2.82 13.56 16.46
CA ASP A 806 -2.09 14.75 16.04
C ASP A 806 -1.29 15.34 17.19
N SER A 807 -0.25 16.11 16.84
CA SER A 807 0.53 16.87 17.80
C SER A 807 1.22 18.08 17.18
N GLN A 808 1.46 19.06 18.04
CA GLN A 808 2.31 20.21 17.80
C GLN A 808 3.06 20.54 19.10
N ASP A 809 4.38 20.71 19.01
CA ASP A 809 5.30 21.01 20.10
C ASP A 809 5.25 19.97 21.26
N LEU A 810 4.88 18.72 20.99
CA LEU A 810 4.86 17.65 21.99
C LEU A 810 6.30 17.18 22.29
N GLU A 811 6.82 17.51 23.48
CA GLU A 811 8.09 16.99 23.97
C GLU A 811 7.86 15.68 24.76
N ILE A 812 8.53 14.60 24.36
CA ILE A 812 8.50 13.29 25.05
C ILE A 812 9.89 13.02 25.66
N TYR A 813 9.95 12.79 26.97
CA TYR A 813 11.18 12.49 27.70
C TYR A 813 11.20 11.08 28.27
N LEU A 814 12.37 10.45 28.20
CA LEU A 814 12.76 9.30 29.00
C LEU A 814 13.99 9.67 29.85
N ILE A 815 13.87 9.61 31.17
CA ILE A 815 14.91 10.07 32.10
C ILE A 815 15.34 8.94 33.03
N ARG A 816 16.64 8.62 33.03
CA ARG A 816 17.30 7.72 34.01
C ARG A 816 18.66 8.27 34.44
N TYR A 817 19.74 7.85 33.76
CA TYR A 817 21.10 8.37 34.00
C TYR A 817 21.27 9.80 33.44
N ASN A 818 20.49 10.08 32.40
CA ASN A 818 20.36 11.34 31.69
C ASN A 818 18.97 11.38 31.05
N ALA A 819 18.53 12.57 30.65
CA ALA A 819 17.31 12.75 29.87
C ALA A 819 17.59 12.57 28.38
N LYS A 820 16.76 11.73 27.74
CA LYS A 820 16.60 11.68 26.28
C LYS A 820 15.24 12.27 25.96
N HIS A 821 15.16 13.11 24.94
CA HIS A 821 13.87 13.66 24.51
C HIS A 821 13.77 13.83 23.00
N GLU A 822 12.54 13.81 22.51
CA GLU A 822 12.17 14.15 21.14
C GLU A 822 11.00 15.14 21.17
N THR A 823 10.93 16.02 20.16
CA THR A 823 9.78 16.91 19.95
C THR A 823 9.07 16.43 18.70
N LEU A 824 7.79 16.09 18.83
CA LEU A 824 7.00 15.46 17.77
C LEU A 824 5.87 16.39 17.30
N ASP A 825 5.92 16.73 16.02
CA ASP A 825 4.85 17.40 15.29
C ASP A 825 4.24 16.42 14.28
N VAL A 826 3.01 15.98 14.54
CA VAL A 826 2.28 15.02 13.72
C VAL A 826 1.02 15.70 13.18
N PRO A 827 0.92 15.94 11.86
CA PRO A 827 -0.27 16.55 11.29
C PRO A 827 -1.46 15.60 11.37
N GLY A 828 -2.62 16.12 11.79
CA GLY A 828 -3.87 15.38 11.71
C GLY A 828 -4.22 15.05 10.26
N THR A 829 -4.62 13.82 9.98
CA THR A 829 -5.06 13.44 8.64
C THR A 829 -6.48 13.96 8.41
N GLU A 830 -6.63 14.99 7.58
CA GLU A 830 -7.95 15.43 7.09
C GLU A 830 -8.62 14.25 6.37
N SER A 831 -9.55 13.60 7.08
CA SER A 831 -10.50 12.61 6.58
C SER A 831 -9.95 11.23 6.16
N VAL A 832 -10.11 10.26 7.07
CA VAL A 832 -10.40 8.85 6.72
C VAL A 832 -11.79 8.73 6.02
N TRP A 833 -12.53 9.84 5.91
CA TRP A 833 -13.87 9.93 5.33
C TRP A 833 -13.93 10.81 4.08
N SER A 834 -13.86 10.22 2.89
CA SER A 834 -14.35 10.90 1.68
C SER A 834 -15.87 11.10 1.78
N LEU A 835 -16.31 12.36 1.70
CA LEU A 835 -17.67 12.94 1.82
C LEU A 835 -18.80 12.32 0.95
N SER A 836 -18.96 11.00 0.88
CA SER A 836 -20.01 10.39 0.05
C SER A 836 -20.62 9.08 0.58
N VAL A 837 -20.74 8.94 1.90
CA VAL A 837 -21.61 7.92 2.50
C VAL A 837 -22.60 8.60 3.45
N GLU A 838 -23.89 8.48 3.15
CA GLU A 838 -24.95 8.94 4.04
C GLU A 838 -24.88 8.18 5.39
N SER A 839 -24.75 8.97 6.46
CA SER A 839 -24.93 8.67 7.89
C SER A 839 -23.74 8.02 8.65
N PRO A 840 -22.85 8.82 9.30
CA PRO A 840 -21.68 8.34 10.05
C PRO A 840 -21.97 8.14 11.56
N ILE A 841 -23.14 7.61 11.91
CA ILE A 841 -23.49 7.37 13.32
C ILE A 841 -24.14 5.98 13.41
N GLY A 842 -23.51 5.05 14.14
CA GLY A 842 -24.13 3.78 14.50
C GLY A 842 -25.42 4.01 15.31
N ARG A 843 -26.28 2.99 15.47
CA ARG A 843 -27.59 3.13 16.15
C ARG A 843 -27.54 3.76 17.57
N CYS A 844 -26.35 3.88 18.17
CA CYS A 844 -26.13 4.38 19.53
C CYS A 844 -25.22 5.62 19.65
N GLY A 845 -24.80 6.27 18.55
CA GLY A 845 -23.92 7.46 18.65
C GLY A 845 -22.41 7.18 18.47
N GLU A 846 -22.01 5.92 18.27
CA GLU A 846 -20.61 5.53 18.07
C GLU A 846 -20.13 5.75 16.61
N PRO A 847 -18.84 6.06 16.41
CA PRO A 847 -18.19 6.05 15.09
C PRO A 847 -18.39 4.73 14.35
N ASN A 848 -18.62 4.78 13.04
CA ASN A 848 -18.73 3.58 12.23
C ASN A 848 -17.34 2.97 11.95
N ARG A 849 -16.89 2.11 12.87
CA ARG A 849 -15.60 1.38 12.81
C ARG A 849 -15.50 0.30 11.72
N CYS A 850 -16.55 0.13 10.92
CA CYS A 850 -16.63 -0.88 9.84
C CYS A 850 -16.44 -0.30 8.43
N ALA A 851 -16.01 0.97 8.33
CA ALA A 851 -15.47 1.49 7.08
C ALA A 851 -14.12 0.82 6.75
N PRO A 852 -13.77 0.62 5.46
CA PRO A 852 -12.52 -0.03 5.10
C PRO A 852 -11.32 0.84 5.50
N HIS A 853 -10.73 0.53 6.65
CA HIS A 853 -9.44 1.06 7.07
C HIS A 853 -8.32 0.45 6.21
N PHE A 854 -7.28 1.26 5.97
CA PHE A 854 -6.11 0.95 5.15
C PHE A 854 -5.57 -0.46 5.42
N GLU A 855 -5.22 -1.17 4.34
CA GLU A 855 -4.46 -2.43 4.44
C GLU A 855 -3.17 -2.19 5.24
N TRP A 856 -3.03 -2.94 6.34
CA TRP A 856 -1.79 -3.05 7.08
C TRP A 856 -0.67 -3.49 6.15
N ASN A 857 0.30 -2.59 5.92
CA ASN A 857 1.56 -2.92 5.27
C ASN A 857 2.69 -2.83 6.32
N PRO A 858 3.24 -3.96 6.78
CA PRO A 858 4.36 -3.97 7.72
C PRO A 858 5.64 -3.35 7.15
N ASP A 859 5.69 -3.10 5.83
CA ASP A 859 6.83 -2.52 5.12
C ASP A 859 6.69 -1.00 4.85
N LEU A 860 5.71 -0.31 5.46
CA LEU A 860 5.61 1.16 5.33
C LEU A 860 6.62 1.88 6.23
N ASP A 861 7.89 1.57 6.02
CA ASP A 861 9.01 2.32 6.58
C ASP A 861 9.09 3.68 5.88
N CYS A 862 9.24 4.74 6.66
CA CYS A 862 9.14 6.14 6.26
C CYS A 862 9.89 6.45 4.95
N SER A 863 9.16 6.88 3.92
CA SER A 863 9.75 7.38 2.67
C SER A 863 10.10 8.85 2.79
N CYS A 864 11.21 9.17 3.47
CA CYS A 864 11.79 10.51 3.43
C CYS A 864 12.86 10.58 2.33
N ARG A 865 12.70 11.50 1.37
CA ARG A 865 13.77 11.88 0.43
C ARG A 865 14.79 12.75 1.17
N ASP A 866 16.06 12.59 0.82
CA ASP A 866 17.19 13.38 1.34
C ASP A 866 16.91 14.90 1.34
N GLY A 867 17.01 15.55 2.50
CA GLY A 867 17.34 16.97 2.62
C GLY A 867 16.27 17.96 3.16
N GLU A 868 15.04 17.54 3.48
CA GLU A 868 14.03 18.40 4.12
C GLU A 868 13.80 17.98 5.59
N LYS A 869 13.69 18.96 6.51
CA LYS A 869 13.26 18.72 7.90
C LYS A 869 11.86 18.12 7.87
N CYS A 870 11.76 16.80 8.04
CA CYS A 870 10.49 16.09 7.96
C CYS A 870 9.67 16.36 9.23
N ALA A 871 8.43 16.83 9.08
CA ALA A 871 7.40 16.56 10.08
C ALA A 871 7.31 15.03 10.25
N HIS A 872 7.01 14.55 11.46
CA HIS A 872 6.80 13.11 11.66
C HIS A 872 5.54 12.71 10.87
N HIS A 873 5.71 12.06 9.72
CA HIS A 873 4.60 11.60 8.88
C HIS A 873 3.93 10.33 9.44
N SER A 874 4.52 9.70 10.44
CA SER A 874 3.98 8.51 11.10
C SER A 874 3.27 8.91 12.40
N HIS A 875 2.02 8.49 12.54
CA HIS A 875 1.24 8.59 13.78
C HIS A 875 1.76 7.65 14.89
N HIS A 876 2.54 6.62 14.54
CA HIS A 876 3.22 5.77 15.52
C HIS A 876 4.57 6.36 15.90
N PHE A 877 4.87 6.41 17.21
CA PHE A 877 6.16 6.84 17.73
C PHE A 877 6.79 5.76 18.64
N SER A 878 8.12 5.79 18.76
CA SER A 878 8.81 4.98 19.76
C SER A 878 10.16 5.55 20.18
N LEU A 879 10.45 5.52 21.48
CA LEU A 879 11.72 5.93 22.08
C LEU A 879 12.33 4.81 22.93
N ASP A 880 13.60 4.49 22.67
CA ASP A 880 14.34 3.51 23.46
C ASP A 880 15.12 4.13 24.63
N ILE A 881 15.24 3.39 25.74
CA ILE A 881 16.14 3.66 26.86
C ILE A 881 16.86 2.38 27.35
N ASP A 882 18.13 2.53 27.74
CA ASP A 882 18.99 1.44 28.18
C ASP A 882 19.14 1.44 29.72
N VAL A 883 18.82 0.32 30.36
CA VAL A 883 18.94 0.13 31.81
C VAL A 883 20.24 -0.62 32.13
N GLY A 884 21.07 -0.04 33.01
CA GLY A 884 22.34 -0.60 33.49
C GLY A 884 22.14 -1.50 34.71
N CYS A 885 22.96 -1.32 35.75
CA CYS A 885 22.72 -1.97 37.04
C CYS A 885 21.40 -1.51 37.67
N ILE A 886 20.71 -2.44 38.33
CA ILE A 886 19.52 -2.17 39.14
C ILE A 886 19.94 -1.99 40.59
N ASP A 887 19.52 -0.90 41.22
CA ASP A 887 19.77 -0.61 42.63
C ASP A 887 18.50 -0.07 43.30
N LEU A 888 17.83 -0.93 44.06
CA LEU A 888 16.60 -0.60 44.76
C LEU A 888 16.82 0.44 45.88
N HIS A 889 18.05 0.67 46.33
CA HIS A 889 18.33 1.71 47.32
C HIS A 889 18.46 3.09 46.67
N GLU A 890 19.11 3.18 45.50
CA GLU A 890 19.14 4.43 44.72
C GLU A 890 17.80 4.72 44.04
N ASN A 891 17.03 3.68 43.70
CA ASN A 891 15.67 3.73 43.16
C ASN A 891 15.48 4.73 42.01
N LEU A 892 16.39 4.66 41.03
CA LEU A 892 16.42 5.56 39.87
C LEU A 892 15.12 5.50 39.06
N GLY A 893 14.63 4.30 38.77
CA GLY A 893 13.50 4.06 37.89
C GLY A 893 13.73 4.60 36.47
N VAL A 894 12.64 4.79 35.73
CA VAL A 894 12.62 5.55 34.47
C VAL A 894 11.45 6.53 34.53
N TRP A 895 11.71 7.82 34.36
CA TRP A 895 10.64 8.80 34.20
C TRP A 895 10.22 8.87 32.75
N VAL A 896 8.91 8.73 32.52
CA VAL A 896 8.23 9.00 31.25
C VAL A 896 7.52 10.33 31.40
N VAL A 897 7.82 11.31 30.55
CA VAL A 897 7.21 12.65 30.62
C VAL A 897 6.75 13.08 29.23
N PHE A 898 5.50 13.53 29.13
CA PHE A 898 4.95 14.26 28.00
C PHE A 898 4.80 15.72 28.43
N LYS A 899 5.25 16.66 27.61
CA LYS A 899 5.31 18.08 27.96
C LYS A 899 5.00 18.97 26.75
N ILE A 900 4.18 19.99 26.97
CA ILE A 900 3.92 21.08 26.03
C ILE A 900 4.14 22.39 26.77
N LYS A 901 4.97 23.26 26.21
CA LYS A 901 5.37 24.53 26.83
C LYS A 901 5.04 25.77 25.98
N THR A 902 4.38 25.57 24.85
CA THR A 902 4.00 26.62 23.90
C THR A 902 2.49 26.84 23.92
N GLN A 903 2.04 28.03 23.50
CA GLN A 903 0.63 28.39 23.48
C GLN A 903 -0.17 27.69 22.38
N GLU A 904 0.45 27.51 21.21
CA GLU A 904 -0.17 26.86 20.04
C GLU A 904 -0.02 25.32 20.08
N GLY A 905 0.82 24.80 20.98
CA GLY A 905 1.07 23.37 21.10
C GLY A 905 -0.19 22.61 21.51
N HIS A 906 -0.30 21.38 21.04
CA HIS A 906 -1.36 20.44 21.46
C HIS A 906 -0.91 19.01 21.18
N ALA A 907 -1.53 18.03 21.84
CA ALA A 907 -1.36 16.63 21.46
C ALA A 907 -2.58 15.80 21.82
N ARG A 908 -2.92 14.84 20.95
CA ARG A 908 -3.91 13.79 21.20
C ARG A 908 -3.24 12.44 21.02
N LEU A 909 -3.05 11.70 22.12
CA LEU A 909 -2.27 10.47 22.13
C LEU A 909 -2.89 9.39 23.03
N GLY A 910 -2.62 8.12 22.71
CA GLY A 910 -3.17 6.96 23.39
C GLY A 910 -2.38 5.69 23.05
N ASN A 911 -2.90 4.53 23.50
CA ASN A 911 -2.27 3.21 23.30
C ASN A 911 -0.79 3.19 23.73
N LEU A 912 -0.50 3.81 24.89
CA LEU A 912 0.87 3.93 25.40
C LEU A 912 1.37 2.62 25.99
N GLU A 913 2.57 2.21 25.57
CA GLU A 913 3.25 1.02 26.07
C GLU A 913 4.68 1.33 26.48
N PHE A 914 5.12 0.80 27.63
CA PHE A 914 6.53 0.70 27.99
C PHE A 914 6.91 -0.76 28.20
N ILE A 915 7.69 -1.32 27.27
CA ILE A 915 7.94 -2.77 27.23
C ILE A 915 9.42 -3.11 27.24
N GLU A 916 9.74 -4.30 27.75
CA GLU A 916 11.06 -4.91 27.61
C GLU A 916 11.29 -5.34 26.17
N GLU A 917 12.31 -4.79 25.51
CA GLU A 917 12.61 -5.12 24.10
C GLU A 917 13.62 -6.28 24.02
N LYS A 918 14.83 -6.07 24.55
CA LYS A 918 15.94 -7.04 24.45
C LYS A 918 17.07 -6.80 25.45
N PRO A 919 17.83 -7.84 25.84
CA PRO A 919 19.07 -7.68 26.62
C PRO A 919 20.14 -6.88 25.87
N LEU A 920 20.92 -6.08 26.61
CA LEU A 920 21.99 -5.25 26.04
C LEU A 920 23.25 -6.08 25.78
N LEU A 921 23.79 -5.95 24.56
CA LEU A 921 25.02 -6.62 24.13
C LEU A 921 25.94 -5.63 23.39
N GLY A 922 27.23 -5.95 23.35
CA GLY A 922 28.22 -5.21 22.55
C GLY A 922 28.35 -3.73 22.93
N GLU A 923 28.21 -2.84 21.93
CA GLU A 923 28.40 -1.40 22.10
C GLU A 923 27.34 -0.76 23.01
N ALA A 924 26.08 -1.19 22.92
CA ALA A 924 25.00 -0.68 23.77
C ALA A 924 25.29 -0.96 25.26
N LEU A 925 25.77 -2.17 25.58
CA LEU A 925 26.20 -2.53 26.93
C LEU A 925 27.38 -1.68 27.42
N SER A 926 28.34 -1.37 26.56
CA SER A 926 29.47 -0.50 26.90
C SER A 926 29.04 0.95 27.12
N ARG A 927 28.06 1.44 26.36
CA ARG A 927 27.50 2.79 26.49
C ARG A 927 26.72 2.96 27.78
N VAL A 928 25.85 2.02 28.13
CA VAL A 928 25.08 2.11 29.39
C VAL A 928 26.00 2.08 30.62
N LYS A 929 27.06 1.26 30.60
CA LYS A 929 28.06 1.23 31.69
C LYS A 929 28.82 2.55 31.82
N ARG A 930 29.13 3.22 30.70
CA ARG A 930 29.75 4.56 30.71
C ARG A 930 28.78 5.62 31.24
N ALA A 931 27.51 5.57 30.83
CA ALA A 931 26.48 6.50 31.28
C ALA A 931 26.23 6.38 32.79
N GLU A 932 26.07 5.15 33.28
CA GLU A 932 25.91 4.84 34.71
C GLU A 932 27.09 5.33 35.54
N LYS A 933 28.33 5.05 35.10
CA LYS A 933 29.54 5.55 35.77
C LYS A 933 29.58 7.07 35.82
N LYS A 934 29.33 7.73 34.69
CA LYS A 934 29.33 9.19 34.60
C LYS A 934 28.26 9.82 35.49
N TRP A 935 27.10 9.19 35.59
CA TRP A 935 26.05 9.61 36.51
C TRP A 935 26.49 9.47 37.97
N ARG A 936 27.09 8.34 38.38
CA ARG A 936 27.63 8.19 39.75
C ARG A 936 28.69 9.23 40.09
N ASP A 937 29.63 9.48 39.18
CA ASP A 937 30.68 10.50 39.37
C ASP A 937 30.06 11.90 39.56
N LYS A 938 28.98 12.22 38.83
CA LYS A 938 28.22 13.47 39.02
C LYS A 938 27.51 13.52 40.37
N ARG A 939 26.89 12.41 40.80
CA ARG A 939 26.19 12.31 42.08
C ARG A 939 27.12 12.54 43.27
N GLU A 940 28.30 11.93 43.26
CA GLU A 940 29.31 12.14 44.30
C GLU A 940 29.74 13.60 44.39
N LYS A 941 29.98 14.25 43.24
CA LYS A 941 30.32 15.68 43.17
C LYS A 941 29.17 16.55 43.72
N LEU A 942 27.94 16.28 43.30
CA LEU A 942 26.76 17.01 43.78
C LEU A 942 26.58 16.86 45.29
N GLN A 943 26.76 15.67 45.84
CA GLN A 943 26.63 15.42 47.28
C GLN A 943 27.64 16.25 48.10
N LEU A 944 28.87 16.38 47.59
CA LEU A 944 29.91 17.20 48.22
C LEU A 944 29.58 18.70 48.16
N GLU A 945 29.15 19.19 46.98
CA GLU A 945 28.74 20.59 46.79
C GLU A 945 27.52 20.94 47.66
N THR A 946 26.51 20.05 47.67
CA THR A 946 25.27 20.21 48.44
C THR A 946 25.57 20.30 49.93
N LYS A 947 26.42 19.42 50.48
CA LYS A 947 26.77 19.46 51.90
C LYS A 947 27.35 20.82 52.30
N ARG A 948 28.19 21.41 51.44
CA ARG A 948 28.77 22.73 51.69
C ARG A 948 27.72 23.83 51.64
N VAL A 949 26.96 23.90 50.55
CA VAL A 949 25.97 24.97 50.33
C VAL A 949 24.84 24.89 51.35
N TYR A 950 24.35 23.69 51.67
CA TYR A 950 23.35 23.47 52.70
C TYR A 950 23.82 23.95 54.07
N THR A 951 25.08 23.68 54.44
CA THR A 951 25.61 24.17 55.72
C THR A 951 25.69 25.70 55.75
N GLU A 952 26.21 26.32 54.67
CA GLU A 952 26.27 27.78 54.53
C GLU A 952 24.86 28.42 54.60
N ALA A 953 23.88 27.84 53.89
CA ALA A 953 22.51 28.33 53.86
C ALA A 953 21.79 28.13 55.21
N LYS A 954 21.95 26.95 55.82
CA LYS A 954 21.36 26.64 57.11
C LYS A 954 21.88 27.55 58.22
N GLU A 955 23.19 27.82 58.26
CA GLU A 955 23.76 28.76 59.23
C GLU A 955 23.19 30.18 59.05
N ALA A 956 23.04 30.63 57.80
CA ALA A 956 22.44 31.93 57.50
C ALA A 956 20.95 31.99 57.90
N VAL A 957 20.19 30.91 57.67
CA VAL A 957 18.79 30.80 58.09
C VAL A 957 18.67 30.77 59.61
N ASP A 958 19.46 29.94 60.29
CA ASP A 958 19.44 29.80 61.75
C ASP A 958 19.82 31.13 62.44
N ALA A 959 20.71 31.93 61.84
CA ALA A 959 21.10 33.25 62.34
C ALA A 959 19.97 34.31 62.32
N LEU A 960 18.89 34.09 61.57
CA LEU A 960 17.73 35.01 61.56
C LEU A 960 16.88 34.89 62.83
N PHE A 961 16.95 33.76 63.52
CA PHE A 961 16.08 33.41 64.63
C PHE A 961 16.80 33.47 65.98
N VAL A 962 16.03 33.65 67.05
CA VAL A 962 16.56 33.69 68.43
C VAL A 962 17.01 32.30 68.90
N ASP A 963 16.28 31.26 68.49
CA ASP A 963 16.54 29.89 68.85
C ASP A 963 16.10 28.92 67.74
N SER A 964 16.33 27.62 67.95
CA SER A 964 16.03 26.56 67.01
C SER A 964 14.55 26.16 66.94
N GLN A 965 13.64 26.87 67.63
CA GLN A 965 12.19 26.68 67.47
C GLN A 965 11.62 27.51 66.31
N TYR A 966 12.37 28.48 65.79
CA TYR A 966 11.97 29.34 64.67
C TYR A 966 10.72 30.20 64.92
N ASP A 967 10.37 30.44 66.19
CA ASP A 967 9.15 31.18 66.57
C ASP A 967 9.36 32.71 66.65
N ARG A 968 10.60 33.18 66.70
CA ARG A 968 10.96 34.61 66.84
C ARG A 968 12.22 34.96 66.07
N LEU A 969 12.20 36.11 65.41
CA LEU A 969 13.38 36.72 64.79
C LEU A 969 14.26 37.42 65.83
N GLN A 970 15.57 37.51 65.59
CA GLN A 970 16.42 38.41 66.38
C GLN A 970 15.97 39.87 66.18
N ALA A 971 16.07 40.68 67.23
CA ALA A 971 15.58 42.08 67.21
C ALA A 971 16.28 42.95 66.13
N ASP A 972 17.53 42.64 65.82
CA ASP A 972 18.36 43.32 64.81
C ASP A 972 18.28 42.70 63.40
N THR A 973 17.65 41.53 63.24
CA THR A 973 17.42 40.93 61.92
C THR A 973 16.57 41.87 61.09
N ASN A 974 17.04 42.28 59.91
CA ASN A 974 16.30 43.14 58.97
C ASN A 974 15.98 42.38 57.67
N ILE A 975 15.11 42.94 56.82
CA ILE A 975 14.66 42.29 55.59
C ILE A 975 15.83 41.93 54.64
N GLY A 976 16.89 42.74 54.63
CA GLY A 976 18.10 42.48 53.84
C GLY A 976 18.85 41.22 54.27
N MET A 977 18.83 40.89 55.57
CA MET A 977 19.42 39.64 56.09
C MET A 977 18.60 38.41 55.70
N ILE A 978 17.26 38.54 55.71
CA ILE A 978 16.33 37.47 55.29
C ILE A 978 16.55 37.16 53.80
N HIS A 979 16.60 38.19 52.95
CA HIS A 979 16.89 38.04 51.52
C HIS A 979 18.30 37.46 51.25
N ALA A 980 19.30 37.79 52.07
CA ALA A 980 20.63 37.22 51.93
C ALA A 980 20.67 35.71 52.26
N ALA A 981 19.94 35.29 53.29
CA ALA A 981 19.78 33.88 53.64
C ALA A 981 19.01 33.12 52.56
N ASP A 982 17.91 33.69 52.08
CA ASP A 982 17.10 33.14 50.99
C ASP A 982 17.91 32.87 49.72
N LYS A 983 18.77 33.83 49.34
CA LYS A 983 19.71 33.66 48.22
C LYS A 983 20.67 32.49 48.40
N LEU A 984 21.07 32.18 49.62
CA LEU A 984 21.94 31.03 49.90
C LEU A 984 21.18 29.71 49.82
N VAL A 985 19.92 29.66 50.27
CA VAL A 985 19.03 28.49 50.11
C VAL A 985 18.87 28.15 48.63
N HIS A 986 18.63 29.15 47.80
CA HIS A 986 18.49 29.01 46.35
C HIS A 986 19.78 28.68 45.58
N ARG A 987 20.92 28.51 46.26
CA ARG A 987 22.14 27.95 45.65
C ARG A 987 22.16 26.42 45.67
N ILE A 988 21.25 25.76 46.38
CA ILE A 988 21.12 24.30 46.40
C ILE A 988 20.67 23.84 45.01
N ARG A 989 21.46 22.96 44.38
CA ARG A 989 21.20 22.46 43.01
C ARG A 989 20.39 21.17 43.03
N GLU A 990 19.67 20.90 41.93
CA GLU A 990 18.87 19.67 41.74
C GLU A 990 17.85 19.45 42.88
N ALA A 991 17.26 20.53 43.38
CA ALA A 991 16.09 20.47 44.25
C ALA A 991 14.88 19.92 43.46
N TYR A 992 14.76 20.30 42.19
CA TYR A 992 13.81 19.74 41.24
C TYR A 992 14.52 19.31 39.95
N LEU A 993 13.89 18.45 39.14
CA LEU A 993 14.44 18.06 37.84
C LEU A 993 14.38 19.23 36.85
N SER A 994 15.47 19.41 36.10
CA SER A 994 15.57 20.51 35.12
C SER A 994 14.60 20.38 33.96
N GLU A 995 14.24 19.15 33.58
CA GLU A 995 13.36 18.84 32.46
C GLU A 995 11.89 19.16 32.78
N LEU A 996 11.49 18.91 34.03
CA LEU A 996 10.17 19.25 34.57
C LEU A 996 10.27 19.50 36.08
N SER A 997 10.26 20.79 36.47
CA SER A 997 10.49 21.25 37.85
C SER A 997 9.38 20.91 38.85
N VAL A 998 8.34 20.17 38.45
CA VAL A 998 7.37 19.57 39.39
C VAL A 998 7.88 18.25 39.97
N ILE A 999 8.85 17.61 39.30
CA ILE A 999 9.40 16.34 39.73
C ILE A 999 10.49 16.64 40.76
N PRO A 1000 10.37 16.17 42.02
CA PRO A 1000 11.39 16.39 43.04
C PRO A 1000 12.72 15.77 42.63
N GLY A 1001 13.78 16.55 42.79
CA GLY A 1001 15.16 16.11 42.64
C GLY A 1001 15.69 15.57 43.96
N VAL A 1002 16.98 15.24 44.00
CA VAL A 1002 17.57 14.59 45.19
C VAL A 1002 17.64 15.54 46.38
N ASN A 1003 17.74 16.84 46.14
CA ASN A 1003 17.87 17.83 47.20
C ASN A 1003 16.53 18.52 47.53
N ALA A 1004 15.39 17.99 47.07
CA ALA A 1004 14.07 18.60 47.29
C ALA A 1004 13.78 18.79 48.79
N GLU A 1005 13.92 17.73 49.59
CA GLU A 1005 13.55 17.75 51.02
C GLU A 1005 14.34 18.80 51.82
N ILE A 1006 15.66 18.84 51.64
CA ILE A 1006 16.53 19.79 52.35
C ILE A 1006 16.33 21.24 51.86
N PHE A 1007 15.89 21.40 50.63
CA PHE A 1007 15.58 22.71 50.04
C PHE A 1007 14.25 23.23 50.59
N GLU A 1008 13.18 22.43 50.51
CA GLU A 1008 11.85 22.76 51.04
C GLU A 1008 11.88 23.02 52.56
N GLU A 1009 12.72 22.31 53.32
CA GLU A 1009 12.93 22.56 54.74
C GLU A 1009 13.45 23.98 55.01
N LEU A 1010 14.51 24.40 54.31
CA LEU A 1010 15.13 25.71 54.54
C LEU A 1010 14.28 26.84 53.99
N GLU A 1011 13.61 26.61 52.87
CA GLU A 1011 12.72 27.61 52.29
C GLU A 1011 11.48 27.84 53.16
N GLY A 1012 10.87 26.79 53.70
CA GLY A 1012 9.77 26.92 54.65
C GLY A 1012 10.15 27.80 55.86
N ARG A 1013 11.43 27.77 56.27
CA ARG A 1013 11.95 28.64 57.33
C ARG A 1013 12.14 30.08 56.86
N ILE A 1014 12.54 30.33 55.62
CA ILE A 1014 12.55 31.67 55.04
C ILE A 1014 11.14 32.27 54.99
N ILE A 1015 10.15 31.50 54.54
CA ILE A 1015 8.73 31.92 54.53
C ILE A 1015 8.25 32.26 55.96
N THR A 1016 8.66 31.46 56.95
CA THR A 1016 8.39 31.72 58.36
C THR A 1016 9.06 33.01 58.83
N ALA A 1017 10.33 33.26 58.45
CA ALA A 1017 11.05 34.48 58.78
C ALA A 1017 10.36 35.74 58.21
N ILE A 1018 9.92 35.69 56.94
CA ILE A 1018 9.17 36.79 56.31
C ILE A 1018 7.86 37.03 57.07
N SER A 1019 7.12 35.96 57.38
CA SER A 1019 5.85 36.07 58.12
C SER A 1019 6.04 36.70 59.52
N LEU A 1020 7.12 36.37 60.23
CA LEU A 1020 7.46 36.95 61.52
C LEU A 1020 7.93 38.41 61.40
N TYR A 1021 8.64 38.75 60.33
CA TYR A 1021 9.07 40.11 60.03
C TYR A 1021 7.87 41.05 59.85
N ASP A 1022 6.86 40.60 59.09
CA ASP A 1022 5.63 41.37 58.89
C ASP A 1022 4.80 41.45 60.18
N ALA A 1023 4.69 40.36 60.94
CA ALA A 1023 3.89 40.32 62.16
C ALA A 1023 4.41 41.22 63.28
N ARG A 1024 5.73 41.46 63.37
CA ARG A 1024 6.33 42.34 64.39
C ARG A 1024 6.32 43.82 63.99
N ASN A 1025 6.07 44.14 62.71
CA ASN A 1025 6.10 45.50 62.21
C ASN A 1025 4.80 46.24 62.57
N VAL A 1026 4.91 47.37 63.26
CA VAL A 1026 3.75 48.22 63.60
C VAL A 1026 3.27 49.02 62.39
N VAL A 1027 4.15 49.29 61.42
CA VAL A 1027 3.81 49.87 60.11
C VAL A 1027 3.04 48.83 59.30
N LYS A 1028 1.86 49.20 58.81
CA LYS A 1028 1.05 48.29 58.00
C LYS A 1028 1.56 48.32 56.56
N ASN A 1029 1.80 47.15 55.99
CA ASN A 1029 2.31 47.02 54.61
C ASN A 1029 3.61 47.82 54.41
N GLY A 1030 4.49 47.78 55.41
CA GLY A 1030 5.79 48.47 55.40
C GLY A 1030 6.81 47.87 54.44
N ASP A 1031 6.52 46.69 53.91
CA ASP A 1031 7.25 45.90 52.91
C ASP A 1031 6.67 46.05 51.49
N PHE A 1032 5.58 46.82 51.34
CA PHE A 1032 4.89 47.11 50.08
C PHE A 1032 4.37 45.89 49.30
N ASN A 1033 4.33 44.69 49.90
CA ASN A 1033 3.88 43.46 49.23
C ASN A 1033 2.40 43.49 48.83
N ASN A 1034 1.60 44.38 49.44
CA ASN A 1034 0.23 44.66 49.04
C ASN A 1034 0.11 45.99 48.26
N GLY A 1035 1.17 46.38 47.55
CA GLY A 1035 1.25 47.65 46.83
C GLY A 1035 1.23 48.83 47.80
N LEU A 1036 0.38 49.83 47.53
CA LEU A 1036 0.23 51.04 48.35
C LEU A 1036 -0.91 50.93 49.39
N ALA A 1037 -1.40 49.72 49.67
CA ALA A 1037 -2.44 49.52 50.70
C ALA A 1037 -1.97 50.07 52.05
N PHE A 1038 -2.87 50.74 52.78
CA PHE A 1038 -2.61 51.42 54.06
C PHE A 1038 -1.66 52.63 54.03
N TRP A 1039 -1.16 53.02 52.86
CA TRP A 1039 -0.38 54.24 52.66
C TRP A 1039 -1.23 55.35 52.03
N ASN A 1040 -1.03 56.59 52.47
CA ASN A 1040 -1.61 57.79 51.89
C ASN A 1040 -0.59 58.44 50.94
N VAL A 1041 -0.95 58.60 49.68
CA VAL A 1041 -0.01 58.96 48.61
C VAL A 1041 -0.42 60.28 47.98
N LYS A 1042 0.54 61.19 47.85
CA LYS A 1042 0.48 62.40 47.03
C LYS A 1042 1.54 62.31 45.93
N GLY A 1043 1.24 62.80 44.73
CA GLY A 1043 2.16 62.72 43.57
C GLY A 1043 2.17 61.35 42.88
N HIS A 1044 3.10 61.14 41.95
CA HIS A 1044 3.28 59.88 41.26
C HIS A 1044 4.24 58.97 42.02
N VAL A 1045 3.75 57.80 42.46
CA VAL A 1045 4.54 56.77 43.14
C VAL A 1045 4.21 55.41 42.53
N ASP A 1046 5.22 54.56 42.41
CA ASP A 1046 5.08 53.21 41.86
C ASP A 1046 5.59 52.17 42.87
N VAL A 1047 5.06 50.95 42.80
CA VAL A 1047 5.58 49.81 43.56
C VAL A 1047 6.03 48.76 42.56
N GLN A 1048 7.34 48.53 42.50
CA GLN A 1048 7.92 47.54 41.59
C GLN A 1048 8.04 46.20 42.33
N GLN A 1049 7.33 45.20 41.83
CA GLN A 1049 7.31 43.87 42.43
C GLN A 1049 8.24 42.91 41.69
N SER A 1050 9.06 42.18 42.46
CA SER A 1050 9.90 41.09 42.01
C SER A 1050 9.70 39.90 42.95
N HIS A 1051 8.84 38.95 42.57
CA HIS A 1051 8.50 37.75 43.35
C HIS A 1051 7.98 38.08 44.77
N HIS A 1052 8.78 37.84 45.81
CA HIS A 1052 8.45 38.07 47.23
C HIS A 1052 8.94 39.42 47.79
N ARG A 1053 9.43 40.30 46.91
CA ARG A 1053 9.96 41.61 47.26
C ARG A 1053 9.24 42.69 46.47
N SER A 1054 8.72 43.67 47.17
CA SER A 1054 8.07 44.84 46.58
C SER A 1054 8.79 46.09 47.06
N VAL A 1055 9.23 46.92 46.13
CA VAL A 1055 9.95 48.15 46.48
C VAL A 1055 9.10 49.37 46.12
N LEU A 1056 8.98 50.30 47.04
CA LEU A 1056 8.39 51.61 46.81
C LEU A 1056 9.37 52.46 46.00
N VAL A 1057 8.90 53.03 44.90
CA VAL A 1057 9.67 53.92 44.05
C VAL A 1057 9.06 55.31 44.08
N ILE A 1058 9.81 56.28 44.61
CA ILE A 1058 9.50 57.70 44.57
C ILE A 1058 10.37 58.34 43.48
N PRO A 1059 9.83 58.60 42.27
CA PRO A 1059 10.58 59.10 41.14
C PRO A 1059 10.70 60.63 41.07
N GLU A 1060 9.97 61.35 41.93
CA GLU A 1060 9.89 62.81 41.90
C GLU A 1060 9.71 63.41 43.29
N TRP A 1061 10.23 64.62 43.48
CA TRP A 1061 10.32 65.28 44.79
C TRP A 1061 8.97 65.81 45.29
N GLU A 1062 8.00 65.98 44.39
CA GLU A 1062 6.63 66.37 44.74
C GLU A 1062 5.81 65.21 45.32
N ALA A 1063 6.32 63.98 45.24
CA ALA A 1063 5.64 62.79 45.73
C ALA A 1063 5.94 62.51 47.21
N GLU A 1064 4.90 62.16 47.95
CA GLU A 1064 4.92 61.95 49.40
C GLU A 1064 4.06 60.72 49.74
N VAL A 1065 4.63 59.78 50.47
CA VAL A 1065 3.95 58.56 50.93
C VAL A 1065 3.92 58.56 52.44
N SER A 1066 2.73 58.61 53.04
CA SER A 1066 2.56 58.83 54.48
C SER A 1066 1.65 57.78 55.12
N GLN A 1067 1.88 57.43 56.38
CA GLN A 1067 1.01 56.55 57.16
C GLN A 1067 0.89 57.07 58.61
N GLU A 1068 -0.36 57.19 59.09
CA GLU A 1068 -0.64 57.40 60.52
C GLU A 1068 -0.57 56.05 61.23
N VAL A 1069 0.33 55.93 62.21
CA VAL A 1069 0.57 54.72 62.99
C VAL A 1069 0.20 54.98 64.45
N ARG A 1070 -0.57 54.07 65.06
CA ARG A 1070 -0.86 54.14 66.50
C ARG A 1070 0.26 53.52 67.31
N VAL A 1071 0.71 54.23 68.33
CA VAL A 1071 1.81 53.83 69.22
C VAL A 1071 1.40 54.01 70.69
N CYS A 1072 2.17 53.42 71.59
CA CYS A 1072 1.98 53.54 73.03
C CYS A 1072 2.86 54.68 73.57
N PRO A 1073 2.27 55.78 74.10
CA PRO A 1073 3.04 56.89 74.65
C PRO A 1073 4.04 56.42 75.72
N GLY A 1074 5.27 56.91 75.67
CA GLY A 1074 6.33 56.60 76.65
C GLY A 1074 7.01 55.24 76.50
N ARG A 1075 6.72 54.46 75.46
CA ARG A 1075 7.50 53.28 75.05
C ARG A 1075 8.56 53.69 74.02
N GLY A 1076 9.69 52.99 73.96
CA GLY A 1076 10.68 53.18 72.89
C GLY A 1076 10.32 52.37 71.65
N TYR A 1077 10.51 52.95 70.48
CA TYR A 1077 10.35 52.29 69.19
C TYR A 1077 11.63 52.43 68.35
N ILE A 1078 11.92 51.45 67.50
CA ILE A 1078 12.98 51.52 66.49
C ILE A 1078 12.31 51.75 65.14
N LEU A 1079 12.53 52.91 64.53
CA LEU A 1079 12.23 53.12 63.12
C LEU A 1079 13.45 52.64 62.32
N ARG A 1080 13.27 51.60 61.52
CA ARG A 1080 14.30 51.05 60.64
C ARG A 1080 13.81 51.10 59.20
N VAL A 1081 14.66 51.63 58.33
CA VAL A 1081 14.36 51.79 56.90
C VAL A 1081 15.48 51.19 56.09
N THR A 1082 15.13 50.29 55.18
CA THR A 1082 16.05 49.75 54.17
C THR A 1082 15.71 50.41 52.83
N ALA A 1083 16.60 51.26 52.32
CA ALA A 1083 16.35 52.02 51.11
C ALA A 1083 17.63 52.35 50.34
N TYR A 1084 17.47 52.74 49.08
CA TYR A 1084 18.51 53.16 48.17
C TYR A 1084 18.15 54.49 47.51
N LYS A 1085 19.13 55.39 47.38
CA LYS A 1085 18.98 56.68 46.68
C LYS A 1085 19.72 56.63 45.33
N GLU A 1086 18.98 56.84 44.25
CA GLU A 1086 19.46 56.90 42.87
C GLU A 1086 19.45 58.36 42.38
N GLY A 1087 20.60 58.88 41.95
CA GLY A 1087 20.76 60.28 41.53
C GLY A 1087 21.18 61.24 42.66
N TYR A 1088 21.07 62.54 42.39
CA TYR A 1088 21.40 63.62 43.33
C TYR A 1088 20.38 63.70 44.48
N GLY A 1089 20.57 64.65 45.41
CA GLY A 1089 19.63 64.87 46.51
C GLY A 1089 19.61 63.78 47.59
N GLU A 1090 18.55 63.82 48.40
CA GLU A 1090 18.36 62.97 49.57
C GLU A 1090 16.99 62.28 49.49
N GLY A 1091 16.93 61.01 49.86
CA GLY A 1091 15.69 60.36 50.24
C GLY A 1091 15.49 60.53 51.74
N CYS A 1092 14.27 60.78 52.19
CA CYS A 1092 13.99 61.05 53.60
C CYS A 1092 12.78 60.24 54.06
N VAL A 1093 12.93 59.52 55.17
CA VAL A 1093 11.82 58.97 55.93
C VAL A 1093 11.77 59.70 57.26
N THR A 1094 10.70 60.45 57.48
CA THR A 1094 10.49 61.22 58.70
C THR A 1094 9.44 60.54 59.57
N ILE A 1095 9.59 60.68 60.88
CA ILE A 1095 8.59 60.28 61.87
C ILE A 1095 8.29 61.48 62.77
N HIS A 1096 7.02 61.82 62.94
CA HIS A 1096 6.62 62.99 63.73
C HIS A 1096 5.28 62.88 64.46
N GLU A 1097 5.05 63.79 65.39
CA GLU A 1097 3.80 64.02 66.12
C GLU A 1097 3.27 65.46 65.85
N ILE A 1098 2.05 65.78 66.30
CA ILE A 1098 1.44 67.12 66.10
C ILE A 1098 2.23 68.23 66.83
N GLU A 1099 2.95 67.88 67.89
CA GLU A 1099 3.87 68.76 68.64
C GLU A 1099 5.33 68.54 68.17
N ASN A 1100 6.29 69.41 68.54
CA ASN A 1100 7.67 69.52 68.00
C ASN A 1100 8.60 68.27 68.15
N ASN A 1101 8.10 67.04 68.07
CA ASN A 1101 8.83 65.77 68.15
C ASN A 1101 8.96 65.12 66.77
N THR A 1102 9.93 65.56 65.96
CA THR A 1102 10.22 65.05 64.61
C THR A 1102 11.63 64.50 64.53
N ASP A 1103 11.80 63.30 63.98
CA ASP A 1103 13.10 62.71 63.67
C ASP A 1103 13.14 62.20 62.21
N GLU A 1104 14.32 62.05 61.64
CA GLU A 1104 14.49 61.77 60.20
C GLU A 1104 15.63 60.80 59.87
N LEU A 1105 15.33 59.85 58.97
CA LEU A 1105 16.31 58.99 58.33
C LEU A 1105 16.58 59.49 56.90
N LYS A 1106 17.78 60.03 56.69
CA LYS A 1106 18.23 60.56 55.39
C LYS A 1106 19.12 59.60 54.64
N PHE A 1107 18.87 59.40 53.36
CA PHE A 1107 19.60 58.55 52.44
C PHE A 1107 20.21 59.40 51.33
N LYS A 1108 21.54 59.47 51.27
CA LYS A 1108 22.28 60.15 50.19
C LYS A 1108 23.23 59.18 49.54
N ASN A 1109 23.51 59.39 48.26
CA ASN A 1109 24.62 58.75 47.57
C ASN A 1109 25.78 59.76 47.50
N CYS A 1110 26.98 59.40 47.95
CA CYS A 1110 28.13 60.31 47.98
C CYS A 1110 28.80 60.41 46.60
N GLU A 1111 28.27 61.22 45.69
CA GLU A 1111 29.01 61.73 44.53
C GLU A 1111 28.69 63.23 44.31
N GLU A 1112 29.32 64.10 45.09
CA GLU A 1112 29.47 65.54 44.76
C GLU A 1112 30.89 65.80 44.22
N GLU A 1113 30.93 66.44 43.04
CA GLU A 1113 32.02 66.74 42.10
C GLU A 1113 33.47 66.95 42.62
N GLU A 1114 34.44 66.26 42.01
CA GLU A 1114 35.79 66.82 41.81
C GLU A 1114 35.88 67.52 40.44
N VAL A 1115 36.04 68.84 40.50
CA VAL A 1115 36.38 69.74 39.39
C VAL A 1115 37.84 69.51 38.96
N TYR A 1116 38.03 69.22 37.66
CA TYR A 1116 39.31 69.06 36.96
C TYR A 1116 40.27 70.26 37.09
N PRO A 1117 41.59 70.02 36.94
CA PRO A 1117 42.22 70.59 35.74
C PRO A 1117 43.21 69.67 35.00
N THR A 1118 42.97 69.62 33.69
CA THR A 1118 43.91 69.55 32.54
C THR A 1118 44.64 68.25 32.17
N ASP A 1119 44.63 68.04 30.84
CA ASP A 1119 45.36 67.06 30.00
C ASP A 1119 44.80 65.62 29.96
N THR A 1120 44.37 65.03 28.84
CA THR A 1120 44.69 65.27 27.42
C THR A 1120 43.58 64.75 26.49
N GLY A 1121 43.31 65.51 25.43
CA GLY A 1121 43.26 65.01 24.04
C GLY A 1121 42.22 63.96 23.66
N THR A 1122 41.05 64.45 23.23
CA THR A 1122 40.08 63.83 22.32
C THR A 1122 40.68 62.92 21.23
N CYS A 1123 39.99 61.80 20.94
CA CYS A 1123 39.74 61.36 19.56
C CYS A 1123 38.45 60.54 19.46
N ASN A 1124 37.67 60.88 18.44
CA ASN A 1124 36.31 60.44 18.11
C ASN A 1124 36.26 59.08 17.39
N ASP A 1125 35.00 58.62 17.26
CA ASP A 1125 34.42 57.81 16.19
C ASP A 1125 34.74 56.31 16.12
N TYR A 1126 33.70 55.52 16.42
CA TYR A 1126 33.56 54.15 15.93
C TYR A 1126 32.47 54.08 14.86
N THR A 1127 32.90 53.92 13.62
CA THR A 1127 32.18 53.15 12.61
C THR A 1127 33.12 52.14 11.94
N ALA A 1128 32.64 50.90 11.90
CA ALA A 1128 32.85 49.85 10.89
C ALA A 1128 34.25 49.28 10.57
N HIS A 1129 34.32 47.96 10.80
CA HIS A 1129 34.95 46.91 9.98
C HIS A 1129 36.49 46.70 9.90
N GLN A 1130 36.80 45.40 9.88
CA GLN A 1130 37.97 44.67 9.38
C GLN A 1130 39.23 44.55 10.26
N GLY A 1131 39.55 43.28 10.59
CA GLY A 1131 40.73 42.66 9.99
C GLY A 1131 41.93 42.37 10.90
N THR A 1132 42.09 41.09 11.22
CA THR A 1132 43.32 40.29 11.09
C THR A 1132 44.58 40.57 11.94
N ALA A 1133 45.03 39.46 12.56
CA ALA A 1133 46.41 38.99 12.73
C ALA A 1133 47.31 39.72 13.75
N ALA A 1134 48.26 39.09 14.44
CA ALA A 1134 48.65 37.72 14.78
C ALA A 1134 49.91 37.88 15.67
N CYS A 1135 50.17 36.94 16.59
CA CYS A 1135 51.50 36.45 17.02
C CYS A 1135 51.34 35.63 18.32
N ASN A 1136 51.23 34.30 18.28
CA ASN A 1136 52.28 33.27 18.19
C ASN A 1136 53.24 33.15 19.39
N SER A 1137 53.15 32.00 20.07
CA SER A 1137 54.29 31.12 20.42
C SER A 1137 53.79 29.67 20.49
N ARG A 1138 54.06 28.80 19.49
CA ARG A 1138 55.19 27.83 19.41
C ARG A 1138 55.23 26.84 20.60
N ASN A 1139 55.38 25.53 20.47
CA ASN A 1139 55.82 24.67 19.36
C ASN A 1139 55.63 23.17 19.69
N ALA A 1140 55.48 22.37 18.63
CA ALA A 1140 55.97 20.99 18.41
C ALA A 1140 55.31 19.80 19.16
N GLY A 1141 54.95 18.69 18.49
CA GLY A 1141 55.14 18.37 17.08
C GLY A 1141 54.71 16.96 16.66
N TYR A 1142 54.82 16.77 15.34
CA TYR A 1142 54.92 15.54 14.53
C TYR A 1142 53.71 14.62 14.34
N GLU A 1143 53.04 14.88 13.20
CA GLU A 1143 52.90 14.01 12.01
C GLU A 1143 53.15 12.50 12.16
N ASP A 1144 52.19 11.68 11.71
CA ASP A 1144 52.38 10.91 10.47
C ASP A 1144 51.03 10.51 9.83
N ALA A 1145 50.99 10.71 8.52
CA ALA A 1145 49.85 10.53 7.63
C ALA A 1145 49.80 9.12 7.05
N TYR A 1146 48.60 8.63 6.69
CA TYR A 1146 48.39 7.82 5.47
C TYR A 1146 46.96 8.05 4.94
N GLU A 1147 46.88 8.48 3.68
CA GLU A 1147 45.69 8.47 2.82
C GLU A 1147 45.16 7.05 2.62
N VAL A 1148 43.83 6.87 2.55
CA VAL A 1148 43.21 5.91 1.62
C VAL A 1148 41.86 6.43 1.11
N ASP A 1149 41.73 6.21 -0.19
CA ASP A 1149 40.64 6.34 -1.15
C ASP A 1149 39.19 6.04 -0.76
N THR A 1150 38.37 6.60 -1.66
CA THR A 1150 36.93 6.52 -1.90
C THR A 1150 36.19 5.16 -1.78
N THR A 1151 34.86 5.28 -1.56
CA THR A 1151 33.75 4.30 -1.77
C THR A 1151 33.42 3.31 -0.65
N ALA A 1152 32.38 3.60 0.16
CA ALA A 1152 31.47 2.59 0.75
C ALA A 1152 30.25 3.23 1.48
N SER A 1153 29.05 2.76 1.10
CA SER A 1153 27.80 2.61 1.87
C SER A 1153 27.39 3.70 2.88
N VAL A 1154 26.27 4.36 2.59
CA VAL A 1154 25.43 5.08 3.58
C VAL A 1154 24.86 4.04 4.55
N ASN A 1155 25.61 3.76 5.62
CA ASN A 1155 25.06 3.17 6.83
C ASN A 1155 24.23 4.24 7.51
N TYR A 1156 22.98 3.88 7.80
CA TYR A 1156 22.14 4.51 8.81
C TYR A 1156 23.02 4.90 10.01
N LYS A 1157 23.25 6.20 10.21
CA LYS A 1157 23.77 6.70 11.48
C LYS A 1157 22.58 6.64 12.41
N PRO A 1158 22.50 5.72 13.40
CA PRO A 1158 21.68 6.01 14.55
C PRO A 1158 22.19 7.34 15.09
N THR A 1159 21.30 8.27 15.40
CA THR A 1159 21.61 9.55 16.05
C THR A 1159 22.14 9.27 17.46
N TYR A 1160 23.34 8.72 17.51
CA TYR A 1160 24.29 8.93 18.58
C TYR A 1160 25.15 10.09 18.10
N GLU A 1161 24.58 11.29 18.16
CA GLU A 1161 25.43 12.46 18.25
C GLU A 1161 26.16 12.36 19.60
N GLU A 1162 27.43 11.98 19.52
CA GLU A 1162 28.45 12.30 20.53
C GLU A 1162 28.78 13.81 20.52
N GLU A 1163 28.07 14.61 19.71
CA GLU A 1163 28.22 16.06 19.64
C GLU A 1163 27.17 16.72 20.54
N THR A 1164 27.65 17.62 21.39
CA THR A 1164 26.92 18.32 22.46
C THR A 1164 26.66 17.52 23.73
N TYR A 1165 27.72 16.91 24.27
CA TYR A 1165 27.99 17.09 25.71
C TYR A 1165 28.23 18.58 25.98
N THR A 1166 27.16 19.38 25.98
CA THR A 1166 27.23 20.76 26.43
C THR A 1166 27.31 20.73 27.95
N ASP A 1167 28.52 20.86 28.46
CA ASP A 1167 28.83 21.32 29.81
C ASP A 1167 28.48 22.83 29.93
N VAL A 1168 27.28 23.19 29.51
CA VAL A 1168 26.76 24.55 29.51
C VAL A 1168 25.67 24.57 30.57
N ARG A 1169 25.80 25.47 31.55
CA ARG A 1169 24.68 25.89 32.43
C ARG A 1169 23.46 26.12 31.54
N ARG A 1170 22.50 25.18 31.55
CA ARG A 1170 21.13 25.52 31.17
C ARG A 1170 20.52 26.11 32.43
N ASP A 1171 20.71 27.41 32.59
CA ASP A 1171 19.89 28.21 33.50
C ASP A 1171 18.46 28.07 32.96
N ASN A 1172 17.66 27.19 33.57
CA ASN A 1172 16.29 26.97 33.14
C ASN A 1172 15.47 28.15 33.67
N HIS A 1173 15.22 29.17 32.86
CA HIS A 1173 14.49 30.39 33.27
C HIS A 1173 13.12 30.13 33.94
N CYS A 1174 12.60 28.91 33.84
CA CYS A 1174 11.37 28.49 34.49
C CYS A 1174 11.50 27.89 35.90
N GLU A 1175 12.71 27.59 36.36
CA GLU A 1175 12.96 27.62 37.81
C GLU A 1175 12.72 29.05 38.34
N TYR A 1176 13.01 30.08 37.53
CA TYR A 1176 12.98 31.48 37.94
C TYR A 1176 11.57 32.08 38.04
N ASP A 1177 10.53 31.42 37.52
CA ASP A 1177 9.14 31.93 37.41
C ASP A 1177 8.11 31.13 38.25
N ARG A 1178 8.55 30.02 38.89
CA ARG A 1178 7.74 29.21 39.81
C ARG A 1178 7.85 29.62 41.28
N GLY A 1179 8.41 30.80 41.58
CA GLY A 1179 8.68 31.23 42.95
C GLY A 1179 10.17 31.31 43.28
N TYR A 1180 11.06 30.83 42.40
CA TYR A 1180 12.43 30.47 42.77
C TYR A 1180 13.51 31.23 41.99
N VAL A 1181 13.67 32.50 42.37
CA VAL A 1181 14.82 33.42 42.15
C VAL A 1181 15.12 33.87 40.73
N ASN A 1182 14.81 35.14 40.46
CA ASN A 1182 15.85 36.13 40.17
C ASN A 1182 15.77 37.22 41.24
N TYR A 1183 16.68 37.23 42.21
CA TYR A 1183 17.03 38.49 42.85
C TYR A 1183 17.84 39.25 41.80
N PRO A 1184 17.38 40.40 41.26
CA PRO A 1184 18.37 41.38 40.90
C PRO A 1184 19.23 41.54 42.15
N PRO A 1185 20.57 41.34 42.07
CA PRO A 1185 21.40 41.63 43.22
C PRO A 1185 20.99 43.00 43.72
N LEU A 1186 20.88 43.20 45.05
CA LEU A 1186 20.85 44.56 45.58
C LEU A 1186 21.91 45.31 44.75
N PRO A 1187 21.55 46.36 43.98
CA PRO A 1187 22.54 47.34 43.61
C PRO A 1187 23.30 47.61 44.91
N ALA A 1188 24.62 47.66 44.87
CA ALA A 1188 25.47 47.69 46.07
C ALA A 1188 25.26 48.94 46.98
N GLY A 1189 24.10 49.60 46.90
CA GLY A 1189 23.72 50.81 47.61
C GLY A 1189 22.43 50.75 48.46
N TYR A 1190 21.69 49.65 48.60
CA TYR A 1190 20.65 49.62 49.65
C TYR A 1190 21.32 49.66 51.03
N VAL A 1191 20.92 50.63 51.85
CA VAL A 1191 21.44 50.82 53.21
C VAL A 1191 20.28 50.65 54.17
N THR A 1192 20.52 49.99 55.29
CA THR A 1192 19.60 49.99 56.42
C THR A 1192 20.04 51.05 57.40
N LYS A 1193 19.16 52.00 57.71
CA LYS A 1193 19.37 52.99 58.77
C LYS A 1193 18.28 52.82 59.81
N GLU A 1194 18.63 53.09 61.07
CA GLU A 1194 17.69 53.02 62.17
C GLU A 1194 17.88 54.19 63.13
N LEU A 1195 16.81 54.55 63.82
CA LEU A 1195 16.81 55.49 64.94
C LEU A 1195 15.83 55.00 66.02
N GLU A 1196 16.08 55.41 67.25
CA GLU A 1196 15.16 55.19 68.37
C GLU A 1196 14.21 56.39 68.49
N TYR A 1197 12.91 56.13 68.54
CA TYR A 1197 11.86 57.13 68.63
C TYR A 1197 10.98 56.89 69.85
N PHE A 1198 10.72 57.94 70.62
CA PHE A 1198 9.93 57.89 71.85
C PHE A 1198 8.70 58.81 71.70
N PRO A 1199 7.52 58.28 71.34
CA PRO A 1199 6.32 59.08 71.15
C PRO A 1199 5.78 59.63 72.47
N GLU A 1200 5.43 60.91 72.49
CA GLU A 1200 4.74 61.56 73.62
C GLU A 1200 3.21 61.36 73.53
N THR A 1201 2.70 60.98 72.36
CA THR A 1201 1.28 60.81 72.03
C THR A 1201 0.98 59.39 71.54
N ASP A 1202 -0.30 59.09 71.29
CA ASP A 1202 -0.75 57.77 70.85
C ASP A 1202 -0.73 57.61 69.31
N LYS A 1203 -0.22 58.61 68.58
CA LYS A 1203 -0.18 58.65 67.12
C LYS A 1203 1.10 59.28 66.60
N VAL A 1204 1.73 58.60 65.64
CA VAL A 1204 2.87 59.12 64.88
C VAL A 1204 2.56 59.08 63.40
N TRP A 1205 3.12 60.00 62.63
CA TRP A 1205 3.09 59.99 61.17
C TRP A 1205 4.46 59.60 60.65
N ILE A 1206 4.49 58.59 59.79
CA ILE A 1206 5.67 58.24 59.01
C ILE A 1206 5.46 58.81 57.62
N GLU A 1207 6.40 59.64 57.13
CA GLU A 1207 6.35 60.23 55.80
C GLU A 1207 7.63 59.93 55.03
N ILE A 1208 7.48 59.41 53.82
CA ILE A 1208 8.54 59.07 52.88
C ILE A 1208 8.50 60.08 51.75
N GLY A 1209 9.61 60.75 51.51
CA GLY A 1209 9.76 61.74 50.46
C GLY A 1209 11.19 61.80 49.94
N GLU A 1210 11.41 62.63 48.93
CA GLU A 1210 12.72 62.77 48.29
C GLU A 1210 12.92 64.22 47.83
N THR A 1211 14.17 64.69 47.73
CA THR A 1211 14.45 66.09 47.38
C THR A 1211 14.70 66.34 45.89
N GLU A 1212 15.24 65.35 45.18
CA GLU A 1212 15.48 65.30 43.73
C GLU A 1212 16.10 63.93 43.36
N GLY A 1213 15.88 63.44 42.16
CA GLY A 1213 16.33 62.10 41.76
C GLY A 1213 15.27 61.04 42.05
N LYS A 1214 15.67 59.82 42.40
CA LYS A 1214 14.76 58.69 42.62
C LYS A 1214 15.11 57.98 43.92
N PHE A 1215 14.12 57.84 44.80
CA PHE A 1215 14.28 57.15 46.08
C PHE A 1215 13.53 55.82 46.07
N ILE A 1216 14.23 54.72 46.37
CA ILE A 1216 13.70 53.36 46.29
C ILE A 1216 13.75 52.74 47.68
N VAL A 1217 12.59 52.47 48.29
CA VAL A 1217 12.46 51.95 49.65
C VAL A 1217 12.02 50.50 49.60
N ASP A 1218 12.82 49.63 50.21
CA ASP A 1218 12.57 48.18 50.31
C ASP A 1218 11.62 47.88 51.46
N SER A 1219 11.93 48.43 52.64
CA SER A 1219 11.04 48.32 53.80
C SER A 1219 11.13 49.52 54.73
N VAL A 1220 10.02 49.78 55.41
CA VAL A 1220 9.89 50.68 56.54
C VAL A 1220 9.28 49.89 57.69
N GLU A 1221 10.05 49.70 58.76
CA GLU A 1221 9.59 49.00 59.96
C GLU A 1221 9.66 49.88 61.20
N LEU A 1222 8.62 49.82 62.02
CA LEU A 1222 8.57 50.45 63.33
C LEU A 1222 8.36 49.35 64.37
N LEU A 1223 9.35 49.12 65.21
CA LEU A 1223 9.38 48.01 66.17
C LEU A 1223 9.34 48.53 67.60
N LEU A 1224 8.60 47.86 68.49
CA LEU A 1224 8.63 48.19 69.91
C LEU A 1224 9.94 47.67 70.54
N MET A 1225 10.63 48.51 71.32
CA MET A 1225 11.81 48.09 72.09
C MET A 1225 11.37 47.30 73.33
N GLU A 1226 11.27 45.97 73.20
CA GLU A 1226 11.08 45.04 74.32
C GLU A 1226 12.23 44.02 74.31
N GLU A 1227 12.98 43.93 75.42
CA GLU A 1227 13.98 42.87 75.67
C GLU A 1227 13.33 41.53 76.02
#